data_AF-A0AAV6A6K7-F1
#
_entry.id   AF-A0AAV6A6K7-F1
#
_cell.length_a   1.000
_cell.length_b   1.000
_cell.length_c   1.000
_cell.angle_alpha   90.00
_cell.angle_beta   90.00
_cell.angle_gamma   90.00
#
_symmetry.space_group_name_H-M   'P 1'
#
loop_
_entity.id
_entity.type
_entity.pdbx_description
1 polymer ?
#
loop_
_entity_poly.entity_id
_entity_poly.type
_entity_poly.pdbx_seq_one_letter_code
_entity_poly.pdbx_strand_id
1 'polypeptide(L)'
;MATPSLSEMFRRLWAVDNQSRVARTVEIFGWLDLVLGLIILVVPALVESLLSLPSLTPQGTNYLRLAGLLVTGLGVLYIVSGRLNSQEFAFASLLDRPFVPVIMAILWYREILPGPLALAFSVIDFGGFLWTLSAWRAAASSAEGAGPPPLGAKTAACFFGFISGVVRNARTFHPDGRTFRATVRSLPSSDPSLARAAERLAGSTVLLRIGMGLMKRGWPSWLADLVPDAPSIAARFFSAIAPSEVRIERRPGEDLDLLCTAGGDRLWKLLVNLATGGKMFGLRKFDYFQNLYFAQVPYRIDDGQLDVWIRFVPELASASSTSGTPNDGVTREERLTRAVADHAVIRIEAQRVADGRAAFLPVAEMRFEEEIHIDQEALHFDPIAGRGFVPRGFLTDLRRYVYPASVQSRASTADERSRREKEAFFRRLVRYVRQPPSPVLGEVSPVTSATAGVVRRWLRPAVLLVLACVLVSILYLAVRFTSDQPVDYPDEVTHFKRGSTGGERVSGFPYWIWVALPELFPEYLPDKKPGRGYTSFGMIYEPGADPRYDLPIGVSRRKVQGIDRVFLNCAVCHTGTVRDAPGAPARIIVGMPANTFDLGAFSQFLIDIPLSEKFAPATMLAQIKKMARAPHREVVKPDDLLNRLVLRYLGVTLMRDRLLMIRDRLLFIDPMSAGPGRVDTFNNPKGLLNFPMQHADPKELHGNVDFPSIWNQGPRKGMQLHWDGNNTSVDERNLSAAFGTGAFPPTLDAQSVLRTAKFLETAQPPPYPYPIDQALAAQGAPVYGQYCAGCHGTREPPFRHSPPRADELVGTVVPIEHIGTDPHRLNSYTWTLAVNQGTLYAGYEKDWGFKEPYPQRFTHFRKTFGYANSPLDGIWLRAPYLHNGSVPNLRELLEPVQARTRVFYRGGDVYDPINVGFVYELPTQGDRALFRFDIHQPGNDNAGHEGPAFGTALPAEEKRALLEYLKTF
;
A
#
# COMPACT_ATOMS: atom_id res chain seq x y z
N MET A 1 -38.17 -15.06 22.48
CA MET A 1 -38.72 -13.71 22.69
C MET A 1 -39.43 -13.28 21.41
N ALA A 2 -40.62 -12.68 21.50
CA ALA A 2 -41.39 -12.23 20.34
C ALA A 2 -40.76 -10.98 19.72
N THR A 3 -40.71 -10.90 18.39
CA THR A 3 -40.21 -9.73 17.65
C THR A 3 -41.18 -8.55 17.76
N PRO A 4 -40.72 -7.33 18.11
CA PRO A 4 -41.58 -6.16 18.29
C PRO A 4 -42.22 -5.72 16.96
N SER A 5 -43.40 -5.09 17.05
CA SER A 5 -44.11 -4.53 15.89
C SER A 5 -43.41 -3.28 15.34
N LEU A 6 -43.57 -2.99 14.05
CA LEU A 6 -42.96 -1.83 13.38
C LEU A 6 -43.35 -0.51 14.06
N SER A 7 -44.62 -0.36 14.47
CA SER A 7 -45.13 0.81 15.20
C SER A 7 -44.47 0.98 16.57
N GLU A 8 -44.11 -0.12 17.23
CA GLU A 8 -43.43 -0.07 18.52
C GLU A 8 -41.94 0.26 18.37
N MET A 9 -41.30 -0.19 17.30
CA MET A 9 -39.94 0.23 16.95
C MET A 9 -39.87 1.73 16.64
N PHE A 10 -40.83 2.27 15.88
CA PHE A 10 -40.93 3.72 15.61
C PHE A 10 -41.22 4.53 16.87
N ARG A 11 -42.11 4.04 17.75
CA ARG A 11 -42.36 4.69 19.05
C ARG A 11 -41.09 4.74 19.90
N ARG A 12 -40.32 3.65 19.99
CA ARG A 12 -39.04 3.59 20.74
C ARG A 12 -37.94 4.47 20.15
N LEU A 13 -38.00 4.78 18.85
CA LEU A 13 -37.07 5.70 18.19
C LEU A 13 -37.34 7.18 18.54
N TRP A 14 -38.60 7.52 18.87
CA TRP A 14 -39.05 8.88 19.14
C TRP A 14 -39.26 9.19 20.63
N ALA A 15 -39.74 8.22 21.40
CA ALA A 15 -39.94 8.29 22.85
C ALA A 15 -38.88 7.42 23.56
N VAL A 16 -37.90 8.08 24.19
CA VAL A 16 -36.75 7.43 24.82
C VAL A 16 -37.12 7.01 26.26
N ASP A 17 -37.86 5.92 26.40
CA ASP A 17 -38.16 5.34 27.71
C ASP A 17 -37.01 4.38 28.11
N ASN A 18 -36.32 4.68 29.22
CA ASN A 18 -35.28 3.83 29.85
C ASN A 18 -34.01 3.53 29.01
N GLN A 19 -33.45 4.51 28.31
CA GLN A 19 -32.15 4.36 27.63
C GLN A 19 -30.98 4.22 28.62
N SER A 20 -30.11 3.23 28.40
CA SER A 20 -28.93 3.01 29.24
C SER A 20 -27.88 4.11 29.02
N ARG A 21 -27.07 4.39 30.05
CA ARG A 21 -25.96 5.36 29.94
C ARG A 21 -24.97 5.00 28.82
N VAL A 22 -24.79 3.70 28.57
CA VAL A 22 -23.93 3.18 27.48
C VAL A 22 -24.53 3.45 26.11
N ALA A 23 -25.82 3.19 25.95
CA ALA A 23 -26.50 3.47 24.68
C ALA A 23 -26.56 4.98 24.40
N ARG A 24 -26.63 5.81 25.45
CA ARG A 24 -26.57 7.27 25.33
C ARG A 24 -25.21 7.78 24.85
N THR A 25 -24.09 7.16 25.23
CA THR A 25 -22.78 7.55 24.68
C THR A 25 -22.62 7.15 23.22
N VAL A 26 -23.17 5.99 22.83
CA VAL A 26 -23.22 5.55 21.43
C VAL A 26 -24.09 6.49 20.59
N GLU A 27 -25.25 6.92 21.11
CA GLU A 27 -26.11 7.89 20.42
C GLU A 27 -25.41 9.24 20.23
N ILE A 28 -24.83 9.80 21.30
CA ILE A 28 -24.18 11.12 21.22
C ILE A 28 -22.95 11.08 20.30
N PHE A 29 -22.20 9.97 20.32
CA PHE A 29 -21.13 9.76 19.36
C PHE A 29 -21.66 9.74 17.92
N GLY A 30 -22.80 9.08 17.68
CA GLY A 30 -23.47 9.13 16.38
C GLY A 30 -23.90 10.54 15.94
N TRP A 31 -24.34 11.39 16.88
CA TRP A 31 -24.61 12.81 16.59
C TRP A 31 -23.35 13.60 16.23
N LEU A 32 -22.23 13.32 16.89
CA LEU A 32 -20.94 13.94 16.57
C LEU A 32 -20.46 13.53 15.17
N ASP A 33 -20.55 12.24 14.83
CA ASP A 33 -20.23 11.73 13.50
C ASP A 33 -21.17 12.29 12.43
N LEU A 34 -22.47 12.42 12.75
CA LEU A 34 -23.44 13.02 11.84
C LEU A 34 -23.05 14.47 11.50
N VAL A 35 -22.76 15.28 12.51
CA VAL A 35 -22.38 16.70 12.34
C VAL A 35 -21.03 16.81 11.61
N LEU A 36 -20.05 16.00 12.00
CA LEU A 36 -18.73 15.98 11.37
C LEU A 36 -18.85 15.57 9.88
N GLY A 37 -19.58 14.50 9.59
CA GLY A 37 -19.83 14.03 8.23
C GLY A 37 -20.53 15.09 7.39
N LEU A 38 -21.53 15.80 7.95
CA LEU A 38 -22.21 16.90 7.26
C LEU A 38 -21.30 18.10 6.99
N ILE A 39 -20.40 18.46 7.92
CA ILE A 39 -19.42 19.52 7.72
C ILE A 39 -18.44 19.14 6.59
N ILE A 40 -17.93 17.92 6.60
CA ILE A 40 -17.04 17.39 5.55
C ILE A 40 -17.76 17.36 4.19
N LEU A 41 -19.04 16.99 4.18
CA LEU A 41 -19.86 16.89 2.98
C LEU A 41 -20.22 18.26 2.38
N VAL A 42 -20.62 19.22 3.21
CA VAL A 42 -21.16 20.52 2.75
C VAL A 42 -20.07 21.57 2.58
N VAL A 43 -19.07 21.59 3.48
CA VAL A 43 -18.03 22.64 3.53
C VAL A 43 -16.62 22.04 3.58
N PRO A 44 -16.19 21.24 2.57
CA PRO A 44 -14.89 20.56 2.59
C PRO A 44 -13.69 21.53 2.64
N ALA A 45 -13.82 22.73 2.06
CA ALA A 45 -12.78 23.76 2.11
C ALA A 45 -12.47 24.24 3.54
N LEU A 46 -13.47 24.22 4.44
CA LEU A 46 -13.27 24.52 5.85
C LEU A 46 -12.40 23.44 6.52
N VAL A 47 -12.60 22.18 6.14
CA VAL A 47 -11.82 21.03 6.63
C VAL A 47 -10.38 21.08 6.10
N GLU A 48 -10.20 21.44 4.82
CA GLU A 48 -8.87 21.67 4.22
C GLU A 48 -8.10 22.74 5.00
N SER A 49 -8.74 23.87 5.30
CA SER A 49 -8.13 24.96 6.07
C SER A 49 -7.85 24.57 7.52
N LEU A 50 -8.80 23.93 8.21
CA LEU A 50 -8.67 23.55 9.63
C LEU A 50 -7.58 22.49 9.86
N LEU A 51 -7.37 21.60 8.89
CA LEU A 51 -6.40 20.52 8.98
C LEU A 51 -5.08 20.82 8.27
N SER A 52 -4.91 22.05 7.76
CA SER A 52 -3.74 22.48 6.99
C SER A 52 -3.41 21.51 5.85
N LEU A 53 -4.43 21.00 5.17
CA LEU A 53 -4.24 20.11 4.04
C LEU A 53 -3.73 20.91 2.83
N PRO A 54 -2.89 20.30 1.97
CA PRO A 54 -2.61 20.88 0.65
C PRO A 54 -3.92 21.15 -0.09
N SER A 55 -3.98 22.20 -0.90
CA SER A 55 -5.16 22.53 -1.69
C SER A 55 -5.62 21.31 -2.49
N LEU A 56 -6.83 20.83 -2.19
CA LEU A 56 -7.33 19.62 -2.84
C LEU A 56 -7.70 19.95 -4.28
N THR A 57 -7.41 19.00 -5.18
CA THR A 57 -7.97 19.05 -6.54
C THR A 57 -9.49 18.93 -6.46
N PRO A 58 -10.26 19.38 -7.47
CA PRO A 58 -11.72 19.19 -7.49
C PRO A 58 -12.15 17.73 -7.24
N GLN A 59 -11.34 16.76 -7.69
CA GLN A 59 -11.55 15.34 -7.43
C GLN A 59 -11.26 14.97 -5.97
N GLY A 60 -10.19 15.49 -5.37
CA GLY A 60 -9.89 15.33 -3.95
C GLY A 60 -11.00 15.88 -3.04
N THR A 61 -11.55 17.04 -3.38
CA THR A 61 -12.71 17.62 -2.70
C THR A 61 -13.94 16.71 -2.80
N ASN A 62 -14.19 16.09 -3.97
CA ASN A 62 -15.30 15.14 -4.14
C ASN A 62 -15.11 13.84 -3.34
N TYR A 63 -13.90 13.31 -3.25
CA TYR A 63 -13.61 12.16 -2.38
C TYR A 63 -13.79 12.51 -0.90
N LEU A 64 -13.38 13.71 -0.50
CA LEU A 64 -13.59 14.19 0.86
C LEU A 64 -15.09 14.29 1.18
N ARG A 65 -15.90 14.81 0.24
CA ARG A 65 -17.37 14.83 0.36
C ARG A 65 -17.97 13.43 0.47
N LEU A 66 -17.48 12.47 -0.32
CA LEU A 66 -17.93 11.08 -0.25
C LEU A 66 -17.62 10.44 1.10
N ALA A 67 -16.44 10.72 1.66
CA ALA A 67 -16.11 10.31 3.02
C ALA A 67 -17.05 10.96 4.05
N GLY A 68 -17.36 12.25 3.88
CA GLY A 68 -18.37 12.96 4.67
C GLY A 68 -19.74 12.27 4.64
N LEU A 69 -20.23 11.90 3.45
CA LEU A 69 -21.48 11.16 3.28
C LEU A 69 -21.49 9.82 4.02
N LEU A 70 -20.39 9.05 3.94
CA LEU A 70 -20.26 7.77 4.63
C LEU A 70 -20.24 7.94 6.15
N VAL A 71 -19.50 8.93 6.65
CA VAL A 71 -19.45 9.28 8.08
C VAL A 71 -20.82 9.74 8.58
N THR A 72 -21.57 10.52 7.79
CA THR A 72 -22.96 10.88 8.08
C THR A 72 -23.84 9.64 8.19
N GLY A 73 -23.73 8.69 7.25
CA GLY A 73 -24.49 7.44 7.28
C GLY A 73 -24.19 6.57 8.51
N LEU A 74 -22.91 6.46 8.89
CA LEU A 74 -22.50 5.80 10.13
C LEU A 74 -23.06 6.51 11.36
N GLY A 75 -23.01 7.84 11.39
CA GLY A 75 -23.59 8.65 12.47
C GLY A 75 -25.08 8.33 12.70
N VAL A 76 -25.88 8.23 11.62
CA VAL A 76 -27.30 7.81 11.71
C VAL A 76 -27.45 6.42 12.33
N LEU A 77 -26.63 5.44 11.91
CA LEU A 77 -26.68 4.08 12.46
C LEU A 77 -26.36 4.05 13.96
N TYR A 78 -25.39 4.86 14.40
CA TYR A 78 -25.03 5.01 15.81
C TYR A 78 -26.16 5.68 16.62
N ILE A 79 -26.80 6.72 16.08
CA ILE A 79 -27.96 7.38 16.69
C ILE A 79 -29.11 6.39 16.86
N VAL A 80 -29.48 5.67 15.80
CA VAL A 80 -30.57 4.68 15.82
C VAL A 80 -30.26 3.56 16.81
N SER A 81 -29.04 3.01 16.79
CA SER A 81 -28.64 1.92 17.68
C SER A 81 -28.62 2.33 19.15
N GLY A 82 -28.17 3.56 19.43
CA GLY A 82 -28.22 4.15 20.77
C GLY A 82 -29.66 4.37 21.25
N ARG A 83 -30.55 4.91 20.40
CA ARG A 83 -31.98 5.09 20.76
C ARG A 83 -32.73 3.79 20.96
N LEU A 84 -32.37 2.74 20.22
CA LEU A 84 -32.92 1.39 20.40
C LEU A 84 -32.27 0.61 21.57
N ASN A 85 -31.32 1.22 22.29
CA ASN A 85 -30.64 0.64 23.45
C ASN A 85 -29.97 -0.74 23.18
N SER A 86 -29.42 -0.92 21.97
CA SER A 86 -28.82 -2.18 21.54
C SER A 86 -27.49 -2.46 22.27
N GLN A 87 -27.50 -3.43 23.18
CA GLN A 87 -26.29 -3.82 23.92
C GLN A 87 -25.24 -4.50 23.03
N GLU A 88 -25.68 -5.25 22.01
CA GLU A 88 -24.79 -5.92 21.07
C GLU A 88 -24.02 -4.91 20.21
N PHE A 89 -24.70 -3.85 19.76
CA PHE A 89 -24.05 -2.76 19.00
C PHE A 89 -23.10 -1.95 19.88
N ALA A 90 -23.46 -1.69 21.14
CA ALA A 90 -22.56 -1.03 22.08
C ALA A 90 -21.29 -1.86 22.35
N PHE A 91 -21.42 -3.19 22.44
CA PHE A 91 -20.27 -4.09 22.56
C PHE A 91 -19.42 -4.13 21.29
N ALA A 92 -20.04 -4.20 20.11
CA ALA A 92 -19.34 -4.13 18.83
C ALA A 92 -18.54 -2.82 18.70
N SER A 93 -19.14 -1.69 19.08
CA SER A 93 -18.48 -0.37 19.13
C SER A 93 -17.29 -0.31 20.09
N LEU A 94 -17.31 -1.10 21.18
CA LEU A 94 -16.18 -1.21 22.10
C LEU A 94 -15.05 -2.09 21.55
N LEU A 95 -15.32 -2.90 20.53
CA LEU A 95 -14.36 -3.82 19.92
C LEU A 95 -13.66 -3.20 18.71
N ASP A 96 -14.36 -2.46 17.86
CA ASP A 96 -13.85 -1.93 16.59
C ASP A 96 -13.03 -0.64 16.76
N ARG A 97 -13.54 0.33 17.50
CA ARG A 97 -12.97 1.69 17.65
C ARG A 97 -11.55 1.73 18.23
N PRO A 98 -11.12 0.80 19.11
CA PRO A 98 -9.71 0.72 19.53
C PRO A 98 -8.72 0.42 18.40
N PHE A 99 -9.16 -0.18 17.28
CA PHE A 99 -8.30 -0.48 16.13
C PHE A 99 -8.16 0.69 15.16
N VAL A 100 -9.06 1.68 15.21
CA VAL A 100 -9.04 2.84 14.30
C VAL A 100 -7.70 3.58 14.36
N PRO A 101 -7.09 3.87 15.53
CA PRO A 101 -5.76 4.50 15.56
C PRO A 101 -4.65 3.70 14.87
N VAL A 102 -4.71 2.37 14.93
CA VAL A 102 -3.71 1.50 14.29
C VAL A 102 -3.90 1.53 12.77
N ILE A 103 -5.14 1.46 12.30
CA ILE A 103 -5.47 1.57 10.87
C ILE A 103 -5.04 2.94 10.34
N MET A 104 -5.38 4.02 11.04
CA MET A 104 -5.00 5.39 10.66
C MET A 104 -3.48 5.59 10.65
N ALA A 105 -2.75 5.00 11.59
CA ALA A 105 -1.29 5.01 11.59
C ALA A 105 -0.68 4.28 10.37
N ILE A 106 -1.26 3.15 9.95
CA ILE A 106 -0.83 2.43 8.74
C ILE A 106 -1.11 3.25 7.48
N LEU A 107 -2.30 3.86 7.38
CA LEU A 107 -2.68 4.69 6.24
C LEU A 107 -1.79 5.94 6.14
N TRP A 108 -1.46 6.55 7.28
CA TRP A 108 -0.49 7.64 7.34
C TRP A 108 0.92 7.20 6.93
N TYR A 109 1.41 6.09 7.48
CA TYR A 109 2.74 5.56 7.16
C TYR A 109 2.91 5.18 5.67
N ARG A 110 1.82 4.78 5.01
CA ARG A 110 1.79 4.47 3.58
C ARG A 110 1.57 5.70 2.69
N GLU A 111 1.58 6.90 3.26
CA GLU A 111 1.33 8.17 2.57
C GLU A 111 -0.04 8.24 1.87
N ILE A 112 -0.99 7.41 2.30
CA ILE A 112 -2.36 7.37 1.75
C ILE A 112 -3.22 8.47 2.38
N LEU A 113 -2.97 8.80 3.65
CA LEU A 113 -3.79 9.73 4.43
C LEU A 113 -2.92 10.77 5.16
N PRO A 114 -3.26 12.07 5.10
CA PRO A 114 -2.50 13.11 5.78
C PRO A 114 -2.46 12.91 7.30
N GLY A 115 -1.29 13.11 7.91
CA GLY A 115 -1.10 12.93 9.36
C GLY A 115 -2.13 13.64 10.26
N PRO A 116 -2.49 14.92 10.00
CA PRO A 116 -3.51 15.62 10.79
C PRO A 116 -4.89 14.95 10.74
N LEU A 117 -5.29 14.46 9.56
CA LEU A 117 -6.57 13.78 9.37
C LEU A 117 -6.56 12.40 10.03
N ALA A 118 -5.47 11.66 9.90
CA ALA A 118 -5.27 10.37 10.57
C ALA A 118 -5.35 10.51 12.10
N LEU A 119 -4.73 11.58 12.64
CA LEU A 119 -4.76 11.90 14.05
C LEU A 119 -6.17 12.30 14.51
N ALA A 120 -6.89 13.12 13.74
CA ALA A 120 -8.24 13.56 14.08
C ALA A 120 -9.21 12.37 14.23
N PHE A 121 -9.25 11.46 13.24
CA PHE A 121 -10.04 10.23 13.34
C PHE A 121 -9.60 9.37 14.53
N SER A 122 -8.29 9.21 14.73
CA SER A 122 -7.76 8.44 15.86
C SER A 122 -8.22 8.99 17.22
N VAL A 123 -8.26 10.31 17.39
CA VAL A 123 -8.67 10.96 18.64
C VAL A 123 -10.17 10.85 18.86
N ILE A 124 -10.99 11.09 17.83
CA ILE A 124 -12.45 11.08 17.91
C ILE A 124 -12.96 9.66 18.21
N ASP A 125 -12.51 8.67 17.43
CA ASP A 125 -12.93 7.29 17.59
C ASP A 125 -12.47 6.69 18.90
N PHE A 126 -11.19 6.87 19.25
CA PHE A 126 -10.63 6.34 20.49
C PHE A 126 -11.17 7.08 21.72
N GLY A 127 -11.39 8.39 21.61
CA GLY A 127 -12.00 9.21 22.67
C GLY A 127 -13.42 8.77 22.99
N GLY A 128 -14.27 8.57 21.98
CA GLY A 128 -15.62 8.07 22.23
C GLY A 128 -15.66 6.57 22.60
N PHE A 129 -14.64 5.77 22.24
CA PHE A 129 -14.44 4.44 22.80
C PHE A 129 -14.20 4.52 24.31
N LEU A 130 -13.26 5.38 24.75
CA LEU A 130 -12.98 5.58 26.18
C LEU A 130 -14.20 6.09 26.93
N TRP A 131 -15.01 6.95 26.31
CA TRP A 131 -16.26 7.44 26.89
C TRP A 131 -17.31 6.34 27.04
N THR A 132 -17.54 5.55 26.00
CA THR A 132 -18.49 4.43 26.02
C THR A 132 -18.03 3.35 27.00
N LEU A 133 -16.72 3.08 27.08
CA LEU A 133 -16.11 2.16 28.04
C LEU A 133 -16.30 2.67 29.48
N SER A 134 -16.18 3.98 29.70
CA SER A 134 -16.43 4.61 31.00
C SER A 134 -17.89 4.48 31.41
N ALA A 135 -18.84 4.76 30.52
CA ALA A 135 -20.26 4.60 30.78
C ALA A 135 -20.63 3.14 31.06
N TRP A 136 -20.00 2.19 30.35
CA TRP A 136 -20.20 0.76 30.57
C TRP A 136 -19.66 0.30 31.93
N ARG A 137 -18.49 0.81 32.33
CA ARG A 137 -17.94 0.58 33.68
C ARG A 137 -18.81 1.19 34.78
N ALA A 138 -19.32 2.39 34.57
CA ALA A 138 -20.20 3.06 35.53
C ALA A 138 -21.52 2.29 35.74
N ALA A 139 -22.08 1.70 34.67
CA ALA A 139 -23.25 0.83 34.74
C ALA A 139 -22.94 -0.50 35.45
N ALA A 140 -21.76 -1.09 35.20
CA ALA A 140 -21.32 -2.30 35.90
C ALA A 140 -21.07 -2.08 37.40
N SER A 141 -20.63 -0.88 37.79
CA SER A 141 -20.42 -0.51 39.20
C SER A 141 -21.70 -0.21 40.00
N SER A 142 -22.86 -0.15 39.35
CA SER A 142 -24.17 0.00 40.02
C SER A 142 -24.85 -1.35 40.32
N ALA A 143 -24.28 -2.46 39.85
CA ALA A 143 -24.74 -3.80 40.14
C ALA A 143 -23.96 -4.38 41.33
N GLU A 144 -24.31 -3.98 42.56
CA GLU A 144 -23.88 -4.70 43.75
C GLU A 144 -24.73 -5.97 43.90
N GLY A 145 -24.08 -7.12 43.73
CA GLY A 145 -24.69 -8.43 43.98
C GLY A 145 -23.81 -9.54 43.43
N ALA A 146 -23.43 -10.49 44.29
CA ALA A 146 -22.64 -11.66 43.97
C ALA A 146 -23.36 -12.54 42.92
N GLY A 147 -23.12 -12.23 41.64
CA GLY A 147 -23.41 -13.10 40.51
C GLY A 147 -22.14 -13.79 40.01
N PRO A 148 -22.27 -14.86 39.20
CA PRO A 148 -21.11 -15.52 38.60
C PRO A 148 -20.27 -14.51 37.81
N PRO A 149 -18.93 -14.65 37.80
CA PRO A 149 -18.07 -13.65 37.17
C PRO A 149 -18.45 -13.48 35.69
N PRO A 150 -18.60 -12.24 35.20
CA PRO A 150 -18.93 -12.00 33.81
C PRO A 150 -17.87 -12.65 32.91
N LEU A 151 -18.29 -13.18 31.76
CA LEU A 151 -17.42 -13.92 30.83
C LEU A 151 -16.10 -13.19 30.56
N GLY A 152 -16.12 -11.85 30.45
CA GLY A 152 -14.93 -11.02 30.26
C GLY A 152 -13.90 -11.09 31.39
N ALA A 153 -14.32 -11.19 32.65
CA ALA A 153 -13.42 -11.32 33.80
C ALA A 153 -12.71 -12.69 33.82
N LYS A 154 -13.43 -13.76 33.43
CA LYS A 154 -12.84 -15.11 33.26
C LYS A 154 -11.83 -15.14 32.13
N THR A 155 -12.14 -14.52 30.99
CA THR A 155 -11.21 -14.42 29.86
C THR A 155 -9.94 -13.65 30.23
N ALA A 156 -10.07 -12.53 30.95
CA ALA A 156 -8.93 -11.79 31.46
C ALA A 156 -8.09 -12.63 32.44
N ALA A 157 -8.71 -13.28 33.43
CA ALA A 157 -8.02 -14.16 34.38
C ALA A 157 -7.23 -15.27 33.66
N CYS A 158 -7.83 -15.93 32.67
CA CYS A 158 -7.14 -16.92 31.84
C CYS A 158 -5.95 -16.29 31.12
N PHE A 159 -6.13 -15.17 30.42
CA PHE A 159 -5.04 -14.50 29.70
C PHE A 159 -3.84 -14.17 30.62
N PHE A 160 -4.10 -13.54 31.77
CA PHE A 160 -3.05 -13.18 32.73
C PHE A 160 -2.37 -14.43 33.33
N GLY A 161 -3.14 -15.47 33.66
CA GLY A 161 -2.57 -16.75 34.09
C GLY A 161 -1.69 -17.42 33.02
N PHE A 162 -2.08 -17.36 31.75
CA PHE A 162 -1.28 -17.89 30.65
C PHE A 162 0.07 -17.18 30.52
N ILE A 163 0.07 -15.83 30.59
CA ILE A 163 1.31 -15.05 30.57
C ILE A 163 2.20 -15.44 31.76
N SER A 164 1.63 -15.55 32.96
CA SER A 164 2.39 -15.88 34.16
C SER A 164 2.93 -17.31 34.20
N GLY A 165 2.14 -18.32 33.83
CA GLY A 165 2.53 -19.72 33.92
C GLY A 165 3.25 -20.29 32.70
N VAL A 166 2.87 -19.84 31.49
CA VAL A 166 3.37 -20.41 30.23
C VAL A 166 4.49 -19.56 29.65
N VAL A 167 4.24 -18.27 29.46
CA VAL A 167 5.20 -17.38 28.79
C VAL A 167 6.37 -17.07 29.72
N ARG A 168 6.07 -16.60 30.94
CA ARG A 168 7.10 -16.06 31.86
C ARG A 168 7.56 -17.02 32.93
N ASN A 169 6.69 -17.93 33.38
CA ASN A 169 6.92 -18.71 34.61
C ASN A 169 7.25 -17.81 35.83
N ALA A 170 6.65 -16.62 35.87
CA ALA A 170 6.88 -15.56 36.85
C ALA A 170 5.66 -14.63 36.90
N ARG A 171 5.72 -13.54 37.67
CA ARG A 171 4.64 -12.53 37.72
C ARG A 171 4.42 -11.89 36.34
N THR A 172 3.16 -11.60 36.01
CA THR A 172 2.79 -10.95 34.74
C THR A 172 3.35 -9.53 34.64
N PHE A 173 3.46 -8.83 35.76
CA PHE A 173 4.17 -7.56 35.89
C PHE A 173 5.05 -7.62 37.14
N HIS A 174 6.09 -6.80 37.22
CA HIS A 174 7.03 -6.77 38.34
C HIS A 174 7.75 -8.12 38.62
N PRO A 175 8.30 -8.81 37.59
CA PRO A 175 8.86 -10.16 37.76
C PRO A 175 10.04 -10.21 38.75
N ASP A 176 10.84 -9.14 38.79
CA ASP A 176 12.03 -9.02 39.64
C ASP A 176 11.85 -7.90 40.67
N GLY A 177 12.54 -8.00 41.80
CA GLY A 177 12.50 -7.01 42.87
C GLY A 177 13.27 -7.49 44.11
N ARG A 178 13.64 -6.55 44.96
CA ARG A 178 14.34 -6.76 46.23
C ARG A 178 13.43 -6.40 47.40
N THR A 179 13.65 -7.02 48.55
CA THR A 179 12.79 -6.87 49.72
C THR A 179 13.52 -6.24 50.90
N PHE A 180 12.83 -5.33 51.58
CA PHE A 180 13.38 -4.56 52.70
C PHE A 180 12.38 -4.52 53.84
N ARG A 181 12.89 -4.43 55.07
CA ARG A 181 12.09 -4.11 56.24
C ARG A 181 12.23 -2.62 56.53
N ALA A 182 11.11 -1.99 56.87
CA ALA A 182 11.06 -0.59 57.26
C ALA A 182 10.14 -0.39 58.49
N THR A 183 10.35 0.68 59.24
CA THR A 183 9.48 1.11 60.35
C THR A 183 8.68 2.35 59.96
N VAL A 184 7.46 2.51 60.52
CA VAL A 184 6.58 3.64 60.21
C VAL A 184 6.38 4.56 61.40
N ARG A 185 6.56 5.86 61.14
CA ARG A 185 6.21 6.93 62.07
C ARG A 185 5.11 7.80 61.46
N SER A 186 4.10 8.16 62.24
CA SER A 186 3.09 9.15 61.82
C SER A 186 3.67 10.55 61.78
N LEU A 187 3.19 11.37 60.84
CA LEU A 187 3.50 12.79 60.77
C LEU A 187 2.29 13.60 61.24
N PRO A 188 2.49 14.75 61.94
CA PRO A 188 1.38 15.60 62.36
C PRO A 188 0.58 16.10 61.15
N SER A 189 -0.75 16.01 61.21
CA SER A 189 -1.65 16.51 60.17
C SER A 189 -2.68 17.46 60.77
N SER A 190 -2.93 18.58 60.10
CA SER A 190 -4.01 19.53 60.45
C SER A 190 -5.41 19.03 60.06
N ASP A 191 -5.49 17.92 59.31
CA ASP A 191 -6.73 17.29 58.87
C ASP A 191 -7.07 16.08 59.77
N PRO A 192 -8.15 16.14 60.57
CA PRO A 192 -8.50 15.06 61.51
C PRO A 192 -8.70 13.68 60.87
N SER A 193 -9.24 13.63 59.65
CA SER A 193 -9.46 12.36 58.92
C SER A 193 -8.14 11.76 58.42
N LEU A 194 -7.16 12.60 58.05
CA LEU A 194 -5.81 12.15 57.69
C LEU A 194 -4.98 11.78 58.93
N ALA A 195 -5.17 12.46 60.05
CA ALA A 195 -4.51 12.13 61.32
C ALA A 195 -4.88 10.70 61.79
N ARG A 196 -6.16 10.32 61.72
CA ARG A 196 -6.58 8.93 62.04
C ARG A 196 -5.96 7.90 61.09
N ALA A 197 -5.88 8.23 59.80
CA ALA A 197 -5.22 7.37 58.82
C ALA A 197 -3.71 7.24 59.10
N ALA A 198 -3.05 8.31 59.56
CA ALA A 198 -1.67 8.30 60.02
C ALA A 198 -1.46 7.39 61.24
N GLU A 199 -2.35 7.47 62.23
CA GLU A 199 -2.31 6.61 63.43
C GLU A 199 -2.45 5.12 63.06
N ARG A 200 -3.33 4.78 62.11
CA ARG A 200 -3.51 3.39 61.63
C ARG A 200 -2.27 2.83 60.91
N LEU A 201 -1.38 3.69 60.42
CA LEU A 201 -0.10 3.31 59.82
C LEU A 201 1.06 3.34 60.84
N ALA A 202 1.00 4.19 61.87
CA ALA A 202 2.05 4.35 62.86
C ALA A 202 2.35 3.07 63.65
N GLY A 203 3.61 2.89 64.07
CA GLY A 203 4.03 1.72 64.87
C GLY A 203 4.03 0.40 64.11
N SER A 204 3.76 0.43 62.79
CA SER A 204 3.80 -0.76 61.94
C SER A 204 5.22 -1.08 61.50
N THR A 205 5.48 -2.36 61.29
CA THR A 205 6.58 -2.82 60.45
C THR A 205 6.08 -2.95 59.01
N VAL A 206 6.93 -2.59 58.05
CA VAL A 206 6.62 -2.64 56.62
C VAL A 206 7.54 -3.61 55.91
N LEU A 207 6.95 -4.54 55.17
CA LEU A 207 7.66 -5.33 54.16
C LEU A 207 7.56 -4.58 52.83
N LEU A 208 8.67 -4.00 52.40
CA LEU A 208 8.81 -3.32 51.11
C LEU A 208 9.34 -4.30 50.07
N ARG A 209 8.77 -4.27 48.86
CA ARG A 209 9.34 -4.88 47.65
C ARG A 209 9.52 -3.81 46.58
N ILE A 210 10.76 -3.55 46.20
CA ILE A 210 11.15 -2.49 45.27
C ILE A 210 11.74 -3.14 44.02
N GLY A 211 11.27 -2.71 42.85
CA GLY A 211 11.73 -3.26 41.58
C GLY A 211 11.09 -2.60 40.37
N MET A 212 11.34 -3.17 39.19
CA MET A 212 10.86 -2.63 37.93
C MET A 212 9.52 -3.25 37.50
N GLY A 213 8.65 -2.48 36.84
CA GLY A 213 7.26 -2.88 36.60
C GLY A 213 6.92 -3.51 35.26
N LEU A 214 7.60 -3.10 34.18
CA LEU A 214 7.17 -3.33 32.80
C LEU A 214 8.21 -3.97 31.88
N MET A 215 9.40 -4.37 32.36
CA MET A 215 10.24 -5.52 31.92
C MET A 215 11.70 -5.21 31.55
N LYS A 216 12.59 -6.21 31.81
CA LYS A 216 13.87 -6.44 31.06
C LYS A 216 14.29 -7.92 30.88
N ARG A 217 13.98 -8.84 31.81
CA ARG A 217 14.46 -10.24 31.74
C ARG A 217 13.52 -11.14 30.90
N GLY A 218 14.05 -11.77 29.85
CA GLY A 218 13.33 -12.71 28.98
C GLY A 218 12.79 -12.16 27.64
N TRP A 219 13.10 -10.92 27.28
CA TRP A 219 12.79 -10.33 25.96
C TRP A 219 13.99 -10.37 25.02
N PRO A 220 13.77 -10.40 23.69
CA PRO A 220 14.82 -10.04 22.74
C PRO A 220 15.35 -8.65 23.07
N SER A 221 16.69 -8.51 23.16
CA SER A 221 17.37 -7.28 23.59
C SER A 221 16.87 -6.04 22.83
N TRP A 222 16.68 -6.15 21.52
CA TRP A 222 16.18 -5.06 20.68
C TRP A 222 14.83 -4.49 21.13
N LEU A 223 13.93 -5.29 21.70
CA LEU A 223 12.60 -4.84 22.13
C LEU A 223 12.63 -4.25 23.57
N ALA A 224 13.54 -4.73 24.42
CA ALA A 224 13.72 -4.26 25.79
C ALA A 224 14.28 -2.82 25.87
N ASP A 225 14.95 -2.36 24.81
CA ASP A 225 15.51 -1.01 24.72
C ASP A 225 14.51 0.03 24.17
N LEU A 226 13.47 -0.40 23.45
CA LEU A 226 12.44 0.45 22.87
C LEU A 226 11.32 0.86 23.87
N VAL A 227 11.04 0.04 24.89
CA VAL A 227 9.97 0.30 25.87
C VAL A 227 10.58 0.77 27.21
N PRO A 228 10.20 1.93 27.74
CA PRO A 228 10.66 2.43 29.03
C PRO A 228 10.06 1.60 30.17
N ASP A 229 10.87 1.26 31.16
CA ASP A 229 10.44 0.47 32.30
C ASP A 229 10.13 1.42 33.49
N ALA A 230 9.05 1.16 34.23
CA ALA A 230 8.59 2.01 35.33
C ALA A 230 8.92 1.38 36.69
N PRO A 231 9.75 2.03 37.54
CA PRO A 231 9.99 1.58 38.90
C PRO A 231 8.70 1.49 39.73
N SER A 232 8.67 0.57 40.69
CA SER A 232 7.51 0.25 41.51
C SER A 232 7.89 -0.14 42.93
N ILE A 233 7.02 0.19 43.87
CA ILE A 233 7.15 -0.11 45.30
C ILE A 233 5.85 -0.74 45.77
N ALA A 234 5.94 -1.98 46.25
CA ALA A 234 4.87 -2.64 46.99
C ALA A 234 5.21 -2.63 48.49
N ALA A 235 4.26 -2.28 49.35
CA ALA A 235 4.46 -2.13 50.78
C ALA A 235 3.36 -2.87 51.55
N ARG A 236 3.72 -3.80 52.43
CA ARG A 236 2.80 -4.46 53.36
C ARG A 236 3.02 -3.93 54.77
N PHE A 237 2.00 -3.31 55.35
CA PHE A 237 1.98 -2.78 56.70
C PHE A 237 1.36 -3.81 57.65
N PHE A 238 2.10 -4.20 58.68
CA PHE A 238 1.66 -5.17 59.69
C PHE A 238 2.17 -4.79 61.09
N SER A 239 1.50 -5.28 62.13
CA SER A 239 1.93 -5.08 63.51
C SER A 239 2.82 -6.25 63.90
N ALA A 240 4.11 -5.99 64.07
CA ALA A 240 5.07 -7.02 64.43
C ALA A 240 4.95 -7.36 65.92
N ILE A 241 4.96 -8.65 66.22
CA ILE A 241 4.97 -9.19 67.59
C ILE A 241 6.41 -9.25 68.13
N ALA A 242 7.40 -9.39 67.23
CA ALA A 242 8.82 -9.37 67.54
C ALA A 242 9.59 -8.44 66.57
N PRO A 243 10.70 -7.79 67.00
CA PRO A 243 11.45 -6.84 66.17
C PRO A 243 11.94 -7.37 64.80
N SER A 244 12.10 -8.69 64.67
CA SER A 244 12.58 -9.39 63.48
C SER A 244 11.48 -10.10 62.67
N GLU A 245 10.19 -9.90 62.99
CA GLU A 245 9.10 -10.57 62.27
C GLU A 245 9.00 -10.11 60.80
N VAL A 246 8.93 -11.07 59.88
CA VAL A 246 8.68 -10.83 58.45
C VAL A 246 7.36 -11.49 58.02
N ARG A 247 6.40 -10.70 57.53
CA ARG A 247 5.04 -11.15 57.18
C ARG A 247 4.88 -11.44 55.68
N ILE A 248 5.18 -12.67 55.25
CA ILE A 248 5.08 -13.12 53.83
C ILE A 248 3.62 -13.32 53.38
N GLU A 249 2.76 -13.83 54.26
CA GLU A 249 1.33 -13.99 54.00
C GLU A 249 0.53 -12.90 54.70
N ARG A 250 -0.51 -12.38 54.03
CA ARG A 250 -1.33 -11.31 54.56
C ARG A 250 -2.37 -11.87 55.55
N ARG A 251 -2.57 -11.19 56.69
CA ARG A 251 -3.75 -11.40 57.54
C ARG A 251 -4.90 -10.49 57.08
N PRO A 252 -6.04 -11.06 56.64
CA PRO A 252 -7.19 -10.27 56.22
C PRO A 252 -7.70 -9.34 57.33
N GLY A 253 -7.99 -8.09 56.99
CA GLY A 253 -8.50 -7.08 57.93
C GLY A 253 -7.41 -6.38 58.76
N GLU A 254 -6.38 -7.12 59.18
CA GLU A 254 -5.27 -6.61 60.02
C GLU A 254 -4.13 -5.95 59.22
N ASP A 255 -3.74 -6.55 58.09
CA ASP A 255 -2.60 -6.09 57.30
C ASP A 255 -3.06 -5.24 56.09
N LEU A 256 -2.25 -4.28 55.66
CA LEU A 256 -2.54 -3.42 54.50
C LEU A 256 -1.45 -3.54 53.44
N ASP A 257 -1.84 -3.80 52.19
CA ASP A 257 -0.93 -3.79 51.05
C ASP A 257 -1.17 -2.55 50.18
N LEU A 258 -0.15 -1.71 50.02
CA LEU A 258 -0.15 -0.54 49.13
C LEU A 258 0.80 -0.78 47.96
N LEU A 259 0.29 -0.63 46.74
CA LEU A 259 1.04 -0.85 45.50
C LEU A 259 1.18 0.46 44.73
N CYS A 260 2.39 1.00 44.66
CA CYS A 260 2.68 2.27 44.03
C CYS A 260 3.65 2.10 42.82
N THR A 261 3.44 2.87 41.76
CA THR A 261 4.27 2.82 40.54
C THR A 261 4.62 4.24 40.09
N ALA A 262 5.86 4.43 39.64
CA ALA A 262 6.36 5.69 39.12
C ALA A 262 5.89 5.95 37.69
N GLY A 263 5.89 7.20 37.26
CA GLY A 263 5.60 7.59 35.86
C GLY A 263 4.24 8.22 35.62
N GLY A 264 3.52 8.62 36.67
CA GLY A 264 2.32 9.44 36.57
C GLY A 264 1.41 9.30 37.78
N ASP A 265 0.74 10.39 38.18
CA ASP A 265 -0.17 10.44 39.33
C ASP A 265 -1.52 9.73 39.10
N ARG A 266 -1.79 9.33 37.86
CA ARG A 266 -3.00 8.60 37.44
C ARG A 266 -2.64 7.55 36.39
N LEU A 267 -3.46 6.49 36.32
CA LEU A 267 -3.19 5.34 35.45
C LEU A 267 -3.01 5.74 33.98
N TRP A 268 -3.81 6.68 33.48
CA TRP A 268 -3.69 7.14 32.09
C TRP A 268 -2.38 7.90 31.85
N LYS A 269 -1.89 8.68 32.83
CA LYS A 269 -0.60 9.39 32.71
C LYS A 269 0.55 8.40 32.68
N LEU A 270 0.48 7.33 33.49
CA LEU A 270 1.42 6.22 33.43
C LEU A 270 1.43 5.58 32.03
N LEU A 271 0.26 5.23 31.49
CA LEU A 271 0.15 4.61 30.15
C LEU A 271 0.71 5.51 29.05
N VAL A 272 0.37 6.80 29.08
CA VAL A 272 0.89 7.80 28.14
C VAL A 272 2.41 7.95 28.28
N ASN A 273 2.91 8.01 29.52
CA ASN A 273 4.35 8.13 29.77
C ASN A 273 5.14 6.96 29.17
N LEU A 274 4.64 5.74 29.39
CA LEU A 274 5.24 4.52 28.86
C LEU A 274 5.22 4.48 27.33
N ALA A 275 4.10 4.90 26.71
CA ALA A 275 3.99 5.00 25.26
C ALA A 275 4.99 6.01 24.65
N THR A 276 5.34 7.06 25.39
CA THR A 276 6.30 8.09 24.95
C THR A 276 7.77 7.81 25.27
N GLY A 277 8.12 6.60 25.69
CA GLY A 277 9.52 6.30 26.03
C GLY A 277 9.95 6.83 27.40
N GLY A 278 9.02 7.14 28.30
CA GLY A 278 9.31 7.60 29.66
C GLY A 278 9.68 9.09 29.73
N LYS A 279 9.43 9.83 28.64
CA LYS A 279 9.84 11.22 28.45
C LYS A 279 8.89 12.25 29.09
N MET A 280 7.71 11.83 29.54
CA MET A 280 6.72 12.71 30.14
C MET A 280 6.57 12.44 31.64
N PHE A 281 5.95 13.35 32.39
CA PHE A 281 5.63 13.16 33.82
C PHE A 281 6.78 12.72 34.75
N GLY A 282 8.03 13.05 34.39
CA GLY A 282 9.20 12.99 35.30
C GLY A 282 9.75 11.60 35.64
N LEU A 283 9.57 10.57 34.80
CA LEU A 283 10.07 9.22 35.08
C LEU A 283 11.60 9.12 34.96
N ARG A 284 12.28 8.76 36.06
CA ARG A 284 13.73 8.50 36.09
C ARG A 284 14.00 6.99 36.11
N LYS A 285 14.15 6.36 34.93
CA LYS A 285 14.28 4.88 34.77
C LYS A 285 15.38 4.23 35.62
N PHE A 286 16.46 4.96 35.91
CA PHE A 286 17.64 4.45 36.61
C PHE A 286 17.74 4.88 38.08
N ASP A 287 16.70 5.49 38.67
CA ASP A 287 16.79 6.01 40.05
C ASP A 287 15.52 5.70 40.86
N TYR A 288 15.62 4.90 41.92
CA TYR A 288 14.47 4.61 42.78
C TYR A 288 14.07 5.79 43.70
N PHE A 289 14.99 6.70 44.01
CA PHE A 289 14.78 7.74 45.02
C PHE A 289 14.43 9.12 44.44
N GLN A 290 14.62 9.32 43.12
CA GLN A 290 14.20 10.54 42.43
C GLN A 290 12.82 10.44 41.76
N ASN A 291 12.11 9.33 41.92
CA ASN A 291 10.77 9.14 41.39
C ASN A 291 9.68 9.36 42.46
N LEU A 292 8.52 9.85 42.01
CA LEU A 292 7.29 9.81 42.80
C LEU A 292 6.47 8.58 42.41
N TYR A 293 5.99 7.82 43.41
CA TYR A 293 5.24 6.58 43.17
C TYR A 293 3.80 6.74 43.60
N PHE A 294 2.85 6.40 42.74
CA PHE A 294 1.43 6.61 43.00
C PHE A 294 0.68 5.29 43.02
N ALA A 295 -0.33 5.18 43.88
CA ALA A 295 -1.08 3.94 44.06
C ALA A 295 -2.00 3.57 42.87
N GLN A 296 -2.18 4.50 41.92
CA GLN A 296 -3.00 4.39 40.70
C GLN A 296 -4.50 4.16 40.91
N VAL A 297 -4.94 3.89 42.15
CA VAL A 297 -6.35 3.76 42.57
C VAL A 297 -6.62 4.63 43.80
N PRO A 298 -7.85 5.14 43.96
CA PRO A 298 -8.24 5.82 45.19
C PRO A 298 -8.53 4.80 46.31
N TYR A 299 -8.28 5.22 47.54
CA TYR A 299 -8.60 4.48 48.76
C TYR A 299 -9.61 5.24 49.59
N ARG A 300 -10.60 4.51 50.11
CA ARG A 300 -11.53 5.04 51.10
C ARG A 300 -10.97 4.81 52.49
N ILE A 301 -10.91 5.87 53.29
CA ILE A 301 -10.41 5.91 54.66
C ILE A 301 -11.47 6.49 55.60
N ASP A 302 -11.12 6.66 56.88
CA ASP A 302 -11.96 7.26 57.93
C ASP A 302 -13.35 6.62 58.01
N ASP A 303 -13.37 5.30 58.15
CA ASP A 303 -14.59 4.48 58.30
C ASP A 303 -15.62 4.69 57.19
N GLY A 304 -15.14 4.97 55.98
CA GLY A 304 -15.96 5.09 54.79
C GLY A 304 -16.27 6.53 54.34
N GLN A 305 -15.79 7.53 55.08
CA GLN A 305 -16.22 8.92 54.90
C GLN A 305 -15.34 9.72 53.92
N LEU A 306 -14.11 9.28 53.64
CA LEU A 306 -13.18 10.06 52.82
C LEU A 306 -12.45 9.20 51.78
N ASP A 307 -12.49 9.63 50.51
CA ASP A 307 -11.70 9.02 49.43
C ASP A 307 -10.41 9.82 49.20
N VAL A 308 -9.25 9.15 49.18
CA VAL A 308 -7.92 9.74 49.01
C VAL A 308 -7.07 9.03 47.94
N TRP A 309 -6.23 9.80 47.25
CA TRP A 309 -5.11 9.31 46.45
C TRP A 309 -3.87 9.21 47.34
N ILE A 310 -3.14 8.09 47.25
CA ILE A 310 -1.91 7.85 48.03
C ILE A 310 -0.70 7.87 47.10
N ARG A 311 0.39 8.49 47.57
CA ARG A 311 1.71 8.43 46.92
C ARG A 311 2.84 8.20 47.92
N PHE A 312 3.93 7.64 47.43
CA PHE A 312 5.20 7.51 48.12
C PHE A 312 6.23 8.49 47.52
N VAL A 313 6.90 9.23 48.38
CA VAL A 313 7.88 10.27 48.08
C VAL A 313 9.17 9.94 48.81
N PRO A 314 10.19 9.39 48.14
CA PRO A 314 11.50 9.19 48.73
C PRO A 314 12.17 10.54 49.05
N GLU A 315 12.83 10.67 50.20
CA GLU A 315 13.55 11.89 50.57
C GLU A 315 14.98 11.88 50.02
N LEU A 316 15.34 12.91 49.24
CA LEU A 316 16.65 13.02 48.58
C LEU A 316 17.82 13.20 49.56
N ALA A 317 17.57 13.76 50.76
CA ALA A 317 18.63 14.15 51.70
C ALA A 317 19.26 12.95 52.44
N SER A 318 18.63 11.77 52.43
CA SER A 318 19.12 10.57 53.12
C SER A 318 19.94 9.64 52.21
N ALA A 319 20.32 10.04 51.00
CA ALA A 319 21.21 9.27 50.13
C ALA A 319 22.35 10.20 49.69
N SER A 320 23.54 9.98 50.24
CA SER A 320 24.67 10.93 50.20
C SER A 320 24.99 11.60 48.86
N SER A 321 25.39 12.87 48.97
CA SER A 321 25.62 13.89 47.93
C SER A 321 26.86 13.70 47.03
N THR A 322 27.39 12.48 46.89
CA THR A 322 28.68 12.25 46.19
C THR A 322 28.62 11.35 44.96
N SER A 323 27.44 10.87 44.53
CA SER A 323 27.32 10.09 43.28
C SER A 323 26.33 10.75 42.32
N GLY A 324 26.76 11.04 41.09
CA GLY A 324 25.93 11.61 40.03
C GLY A 324 24.66 10.79 39.73
N THR A 325 23.71 11.37 38.98
CA THR A 325 22.45 10.71 38.59
C THR A 325 22.73 9.35 37.93
N PRO A 326 22.17 8.22 38.41
CA PRO A 326 22.46 6.91 37.83
C PRO A 326 22.01 6.89 36.37
N ASN A 327 22.83 6.31 35.51
CA ASN A 327 22.60 6.20 34.07
C ASN A 327 22.46 4.74 33.60
N ASP A 328 22.65 3.76 34.49
CA ASP A 328 22.51 2.34 34.18
C ASP A 328 21.78 1.55 35.30
N GLY A 329 21.55 0.27 35.04
CA GLY A 329 20.87 -0.61 35.99
C GLY A 329 21.71 -1.02 37.19
N VAL A 330 23.04 -1.05 37.08
CA VAL A 330 23.94 -1.51 38.15
C VAL A 330 24.03 -0.44 39.24
N THR A 331 24.31 0.81 38.87
CA THR A 331 24.36 1.94 39.79
C THR A 331 23.01 2.16 40.50
N ARG A 332 21.90 1.87 39.82
CA ARG A 332 20.56 1.90 40.43
C ARG A 332 20.43 0.90 41.58
N GLU A 333 20.83 -0.35 41.38
CA GLU A 333 20.73 -1.40 42.41
C GLU A 333 21.71 -1.15 43.57
N GLU A 334 22.90 -0.59 43.31
CA GLU A 334 23.86 -0.20 44.35
C GLU A 334 23.31 0.89 45.28
N ARG A 335 22.58 1.87 44.74
CA ARG A 335 21.92 2.89 45.56
C ARG A 335 20.85 2.30 46.47
N LEU A 336 20.14 1.29 46.01
CA LEU A 336 19.15 0.59 46.82
C LEU A 336 19.80 -0.19 47.98
N THR A 337 21.01 -0.73 47.77
CA THR A 337 21.82 -1.33 48.85
C THR A 337 22.25 -0.29 49.89
N ARG A 338 22.70 0.89 49.44
CA ARG A 338 23.10 1.99 50.33
C ARG A 338 21.94 2.58 51.14
N ALA A 339 20.72 2.52 50.61
CA ALA A 339 19.53 3.05 51.29
C ALA A 339 19.28 2.45 52.68
N VAL A 340 19.71 1.22 52.92
CA VAL A 340 19.66 0.59 54.26
C VAL A 340 20.69 1.21 55.19
N ALA A 341 21.94 1.35 54.74
CA ALA A 341 23.03 1.93 55.52
C ALA A 341 22.76 3.40 55.89
N ASP A 342 22.11 4.14 54.99
CA ASP A 342 21.79 5.55 55.19
C ASP A 342 20.42 5.77 55.90
N HIS A 343 19.74 4.70 56.33
CA HIS A 343 18.38 4.75 56.90
C HIS A 343 17.41 5.60 56.08
N ALA A 344 17.39 5.36 54.76
CA ALA A 344 16.64 6.18 53.83
C ALA A 344 15.15 6.25 54.19
N VAL A 345 14.53 7.39 53.92
CA VAL A 345 13.13 7.67 54.28
C VAL A 345 12.27 7.78 53.03
N ILE A 346 11.09 7.13 53.06
CA ILE A 346 10.02 7.30 52.08
C ILE A 346 8.79 7.87 52.80
N ARG A 347 8.41 9.09 52.44
CA ARG A 347 7.22 9.75 52.97
C ARG A 347 5.97 9.26 52.24
N ILE A 348 4.92 9.01 53.01
CA ILE A 348 3.58 8.66 52.53
C ILE A 348 2.74 9.93 52.58
N GLU A 349 2.15 10.28 51.43
CA GLU A 349 1.31 11.46 51.32
C GLU A 349 -0.06 11.12 50.73
N ALA A 350 -1.09 11.86 51.15
CA ALA A 350 -2.47 11.68 50.72
C ALA A 350 -3.05 12.98 50.14
N GLN A 351 -3.89 12.85 49.12
CA GLN A 351 -4.64 13.95 48.50
C GLN A 351 -6.12 13.55 48.44
N ARG A 352 -7.04 14.42 48.85
CA ARG A 352 -8.48 14.15 48.77
C ARG A 352 -8.92 13.98 47.31
N VAL A 353 -9.78 13.00 47.03
CA VAL A 353 -10.30 12.75 45.66
C VAL A 353 -11.24 13.87 45.21
N ALA A 354 -12.03 14.43 46.13
CA ALA A 354 -13.00 15.49 45.84
C ALA A 354 -12.34 16.81 45.38
N ASP A 355 -11.07 17.05 45.75
CA ASP A 355 -10.32 18.23 45.34
C ASP A 355 -9.01 17.83 44.66
N GLY A 356 -9.09 17.60 43.35
CA GLY A 356 -7.94 17.21 42.53
C GLY A 356 -6.83 18.26 42.41
N ARG A 357 -7.04 19.50 42.89
CA ARG A 357 -6.05 20.58 42.91
C ARG A 357 -5.40 20.78 44.29
N ALA A 358 -5.93 20.17 45.34
CA ALA A 358 -5.35 20.22 46.68
C ALA A 358 -3.92 19.67 46.70
N ALA A 359 -3.08 20.18 47.60
CA ALA A 359 -1.75 19.61 47.80
C ALA A 359 -1.83 18.19 48.36
N PHE A 360 -0.83 17.35 48.02
CA PHE A 360 -0.61 16.10 48.75
C PHE A 360 -0.05 16.45 50.13
N LEU A 361 -0.72 15.97 51.17
CA LEU A 361 -0.36 16.22 52.56
C LEU A 361 0.38 15.02 53.14
N PRO A 362 1.46 15.22 53.92
CA PRO A 362 2.18 14.13 54.57
C PRO A 362 1.32 13.47 55.65
N VAL A 363 1.38 12.13 55.70
CA VAL A 363 0.59 11.30 56.62
C VAL A 363 1.53 10.45 57.50
N ALA A 364 2.56 9.85 56.91
CA ALA A 364 3.52 9.03 57.63
C ALA A 364 4.86 8.98 56.89
N GLU A 365 5.91 8.50 57.54
CA GLU A 365 7.22 8.22 56.95
C GLU A 365 7.63 6.77 57.22
N MET A 366 8.20 6.12 56.20
CA MET A 366 8.77 4.78 56.26
C MET A 366 10.29 4.88 56.24
N ARG A 367 10.96 4.36 57.27
CA ARG A 367 12.43 4.35 57.38
C ARG A 367 12.99 2.95 57.13
N PHE A 368 13.99 2.84 56.27
CA PHE A 368 14.64 1.56 55.97
C PHE A 368 15.45 1.08 57.18
N GLU A 369 15.30 -0.22 57.51
CA GLU A 369 16.01 -0.87 58.61
C GLU A 369 17.01 -1.90 58.10
N GLU A 370 16.57 -2.83 57.24
CA GLU A 370 17.42 -3.89 56.72
C GLU A 370 16.92 -4.43 55.38
N GLU A 371 17.82 -5.00 54.59
CA GLU A 371 17.47 -5.83 53.42
C GLU A 371 17.19 -7.26 53.87
N ILE A 372 16.06 -7.81 53.43
CA ILE A 372 15.63 -9.16 53.80
C ILE A 372 15.62 -10.08 52.59
N HIS A 373 16.04 -11.32 52.80
CA HIS A 373 16.07 -12.36 51.78
C HIS A 373 14.96 -13.37 52.07
N ILE A 374 13.90 -13.33 51.26
CA ILE A 374 12.76 -14.25 51.33
C ILE A 374 12.50 -14.87 49.96
N ASP A 375 11.80 -16.01 49.92
CA ASP A 375 11.34 -16.58 48.66
C ASP A 375 10.34 -15.63 47.99
N GLN A 376 10.85 -14.89 47.00
CA GLN A 376 10.08 -13.94 46.22
C GLN A 376 8.95 -14.61 45.45
N GLU A 377 8.97 -15.91 45.17
CA GLU A 377 7.85 -16.55 44.49
C GLU A 377 6.67 -16.78 45.42
N ALA A 378 6.93 -17.14 46.68
CA ALA A 378 5.91 -17.30 47.72
C ALA A 378 5.23 -15.96 48.09
N LEU A 379 5.99 -14.86 48.04
CA LEU A 379 5.46 -13.53 48.32
C LEU A 379 4.40 -13.08 47.29
N HIS A 380 3.25 -12.64 47.77
CA HIS A 380 2.21 -12.01 46.95
C HIS A 380 1.57 -10.87 47.73
N PHE A 381 1.23 -9.79 47.04
CA PHE A 381 0.55 -8.62 47.63
C PHE A 381 -0.88 -8.58 47.13
N ASP A 382 -1.83 -8.47 48.06
CA ASP A 382 -3.26 -8.45 47.80
C ASP A 382 -3.82 -7.10 48.23
N PRO A 383 -3.93 -6.13 47.30
CA PRO A 383 -4.38 -4.77 47.59
C PRO A 383 -5.91 -4.75 47.79
N ILE A 384 -6.36 -5.32 48.90
CA ILE A 384 -7.76 -5.34 49.35
C ILE A 384 -7.88 -4.59 50.69
N ALA A 385 -9.11 -4.49 51.22
CA ALA A 385 -9.37 -3.72 52.44
C ALA A 385 -8.54 -4.19 53.65
N GLY A 386 -7.91 -3.26 54.37
CA GLY A 386 -7.12 -3.54 55.57
C GLY A 386 -6.71 -2.25 56.29
N ARG A 387 -6.55 -2.29 57.62
CA ARG A 387 -6.20 -1.12 58.46
C ARG A 387 -7.06 0.13 58.20
N GLY A 388 -8.32 -0.06 57.84
CA GLY A 388 -9.23 1.04 57.53
C GLY A 388 -9.01 1.73 56.17
N PHE A 389 -8.18 1.16 55.29
CA PHE A 389 -8.01 1.59 53.90
C PHE A 389 -8.73 0.61 52.97
N VAL A 390 -9.64 1.11 52.14
CA VAL A 390 -10.43 0.28 51.21
C VAL A 390 -10.22 0.76 49.76
N PRO A 391 -9.50 0.01 48.91
CA PRO A 391 -9.27 0.40 47.52
C PRO A 391 -10.55 0.32 46.68
N ARG A 392 -10.71 1.23 45.72
CA ARG A 392 -11.87 1.29 44.82
C ARG A 392 -11.50 1.48 43.35
N GLY A 393 -12.47 1.33 42.46
CA GLY A 393 -12.36 1.61 41.02
C GLY A 393 -11.98 0.39 40.17
N PHE A 394 -12.08 0.57 38.85
CA PHE A 394 -11.95 -0.51 37.85
C PHE A 394 -10.69 -1.38 38.00
N LEU A 395 -9.52 -0.76 38.26
CA LEU A 395 -8.28 -1.52 38.37
C LEU A 395 -8.30 -2.42 39.62
N THR A 396 -8.97 -2.00 40.69
CA THR A 396 -9.19 -2.81 41.89
C THR A 396 -10.07 -4.02 41.55
N ASP A 397 -11.16 -3.82 40.82
CA ASP A 397 -12.06 -4.92 40.43
C ASP A 397 -11.38 -5.92 39.48
N LEU A 398 -10.60 -5.42 38.51
CA LEU A 398 -9.82 -6.27 37.62
C LEU A 398 -8.79 -7.10 38.42
N ARG A 399 -8.04 -6.46 39.33
CA ARG A 399 -7.01 -7.10 40.17
C ARG A 399 -7.58 -8.27 40.98
N ARG A 400 -8.83 -8.17 41.48
CA ARG A 400 -9.50 -9.26 42.20
C ARG A 400 -9.58 -10.57 41.40
N TYR A 401 -9.63 -10.50 40.07
CA TYR A 401 -9.68 -11.69 39.20
C TYR A 401 -8.31 -12.08 38.65
N VAL A 402 -7.49 -11.12 38.24
CA VAL A 402 -6.23 -11.43 37.54
C VAL A 402 -5.05 -11.75 38.48
N TYR A 403 -5.05 -11.24 39.73
CA TYR A 403 -3.98 -11.54 40.70
C TYR A 403 -4.02 -13.00 41.17
N PRO A 404 -5.18 -13.53 41.63
CA PRO A 404 -5.33 -14.96 41.92
C PRO A 404 -4.87 -15.85 40.77
N ALA A 405 -5.32 -15.55 39.55
CA ALA A 405 -4.98 -16.34 38.37
C ALA A 405 -3.49 -16.31 38.03
N SER A 406 -2.85 -15.14 38.16
CA SER A 406 -1.40 -14.98 38.02
C SER A 406 -0.64 -15.77 39.08
N VAL A 407 -1.09 -15.74 40.35
CA VAL A 407 -0.45 -16.47 41.47
C VAL A 407 -0.56 -17.98 41.30
N GLN A 408 -1.75 -18.49 40.95
CA GLN A 408 -1.97 -19.92 40.73
C GLN A 408 -1.17 -20.49 39.55
N SER A 409 -0.97 -19.67 38.50
CA SER A 409 -0.33 -20.14 37.27
C SER A 409 1.20 -20.14 37.33
N ARG A 410 1.81 -19.27 38.16
CA ARG A 410 3.28 -19.19 38.31
C ARG A 410 3.82 -20.27 39.26
N ALA A 411 5.14 -20.34 39.43
CA ALA A 411 5.77 -21.23 40.41
C ALA A 411 5.49 -20.71 41.83
N SER A 412 5.26 -21.61 42.79
CA SER A 412 5.01 -21.22 44.19
C SER A 412 6.30 -21.02 45.00
N THR A 413 7.44 -21.52 44.53
CA THR A 413 8.76 -21.38 45.15
C THR A 413 9.87 -21.11 44.14
N ALA A 414 11.00 -20.57 44.60
CA ALA A 414 12.19 -20.32 43.78
C ALA A 414 12.76 -21.62 43.15
N ASP A 415 12.72 -22.73 43.88
CA ASP A 415 13.14 -24.04 43.37
C ASP A 415 12.21 -24.54 42.25
N GLU A 416 10.90 -24.37 42.44
CA GLU A 416 9.95 -24.72 41.40
C GLU A 416 10.11 -23.82 40.18
N ARG A 417 10.37 -22.53 40.36
CA ARG A 417 10.66 -21.60 39.27
C ARG A 417 11.86 -22.07 38.47
N SER A 418 12.98 -22.37 39.13
CA SER A 418 14.22 -22.86 38.50
C SER A 418 14.01 -24.18 37.75
N ARG A 419 13.21 -25.09 38.30
CA ARG A 419 12.82 -26.34 37.63
C ARG A 419 11.99 -26.07 36.37
N ARG A 420 10.97 -25.22 36.47
CA ARG A 420 10.05 -24.88 35.37
C ARG A 420 10.70 -24.02 34.29
N GLU A 421 11.72 -23.22 34.60
CA GLU A 421 12.51 -22.47 33.61
C GLU A 421 13.29 -23.41 32.67
N LYS A 422 13.74 -24.57 33.18
CA LYS A 422 14.37 -25.63 32.37
C LYS A 422 13.35 -26.42 31.52
N GLU A 423 12.04 -26.21 31.70
CA GLU A 423 11.02 -26.86 30.89
C GLU A 423 10.76 -26.11 29.58
N ALA A 424 10.71 -26.87 28.47
CA ALA A 424 10.28 -26.34 27.18
C ALA A 424 8.88 -25.70 27.27
N PHE A 425 8.67 -24.60 26.54
CA PHE A 425 7.41 -23.83 26.48
C PHE A 425 6.16 -24.73 26.40
N PHE A 426 6.21 -25.77 25.57
CA PHE A 426 5.12 -26.72 25.40
C PHE A 426 4.75 -27.51 26.67
N ARG A 427 5.69 -27.84 27.56
CA ARG A 427 5.37 -28.52 28.83
C ARG A 427 4.62 -27.60 29.77
N ARG A 428 5.01 -26.33 29.83
CA ARG A 428 4.32 -25.29 30.61
C ARG A 428 2.91 -25.03 30.07
N LEU A 429 2.75 -24.99 28.74
CA LEU A 429 1.44 -24.88 28.08
C LEU A 429 0.51 -26.05 28.43
N VAL A 430 1.02 -27.29 28.37
CA VAL A 430 0.24 -28.48 28.70
C VAL A 430 -0.19 -28.49 30.17
N ARG A 431 0.67 -28.02 31.09
CA ARG A 431 0.32 -27.87 32.51
C ARG A 431 -0.82 -26.85 32.69
N TYR A 432 -0.70 -25.68 32.07
CA TYR A 432 -1.70 -24.62 32.13
C TYR A 432 -3.07 -25.07 31.59
N VAL A 433 -3.11 -25.78 30.47
CA VAL A 433 -4.37 -26.30 29.91
C VAL A 433 -5.01 -27.38 30.79
N ARG A 434 -4.22 -28.15 31.55
CA ARG A 434 -4.73 -29.18 32.46
C ARG A 434 -5.28 -28.60 33.77
N GLN A 435 -4.77 -27.45 34.18
CA GLN A 435 -5.14 -26.77 35.42
C GLN A 435 -5.31 -25.29 35.11
N PRO A 436 -6.38 -24.90 34.38
CA PRO A 436 -6.65 -23.50 34.12
C PRO A 436 -6.89 -22.79 35.47
N PRO A 437 -6.39 -21.55 35.63
CA PRO A 437 -6.51 -20.81 36.87
C PRO A 437 -7.97 -20.52 37.20
N SER A 438 -8.33 -20.62 38.48
CA SER A 438 -9.60 -20.14 39.00
C SER A 438 -9.51 -18.66 39.36
N PRO A 439 -10.58 -17.87 39.17
CA PRO A 439 -10.65 -16.50 39.67
C PRO A 439 -10.61 -16.40 41.21
N VAL A 440 -10.73 -17.51 41.95
CA VAL A 440 -10.68 -17.56 43.42
C VAL A 440 -9.43 -18.33 43.87
N LEU A 441 -8.63 -17.76 44.78
CA LEU A 441 -7.48 -18.42 45.43
C LEU A 441 -7.96 -19.63 46.24
N GLY A 442 -7.48 -20.82 45.90
CA GLY A 442 -7.76 -22.08 46.61
C GLY A 442 -8.76 -23.03 45.94
N GLU A 443 -9.52 -22.58 44.94
CA GLU A 443 -10.39 -23.47 44.15
C GLU A 443 -9.67 -23.99 42.90
N VAL A 444 -9.39 -25.29 42.85
CA VAL A 444 -9.04 -25.95 41.59
C VAL A 444 -10.34 -26.20 40.83
N SER A 445 -10.50 -25.64 39.63
CA SER A 445 -11.65 -25.98 38.77
C SER A 445 -11.63 -27.49 38.50
N PRO A 446 -12.62 -28.28 38.98
CA PRO A 446 -12.63 -29.70 38.74
C PRO A 446 -13.07 -29.93 37.29
N VAL A 447 -12.11 -30.24 36.41
CA VAL A 447 -12.45 -30.89 35.14
C VAL A 447 -12.79 -32.34 35.48
N THR A 448 -14.09 -32.65 35.47
CA THR A 448 -14.62 -34.00 35.66
C THR A 448 -13.91 -35.00 34.74
N SER A 449 -13.30 -36.00 35.36
CA SER A 449 -12.27 -36.87 34.77
C SER A 449 -12.79 -37.98 33.84
N ALA A 450 -14.09 -37.99 33.49
CA ALA A 450 -14.71 -39.15 32.85
C ALA A 450 -14.75 -39.13 31.30
N THR A 451 -14.53 -38.00 30.63
CA THR A 451 -14.60 -37.92 29.14
C THR A 451 -13.23 -37.68 28.47
N ALA A 452 -12.15 -37.63 29.25
CA ALA A 452 -10.84 -37.17 28.79
C ALA A 452 -10.00 -38.21 28.01
N GLY A 453 -10.41 -39.49 27.93
CA GLY A 453 -9.59 -40.56 27.35
C GLY A 453 -9.50 -40.54 25.81
N VAL A 454 -10.62 -40.35 25.12
CA VAL A 454 -10.70 -40.44 23.65
C VAL A 454 -10.41 -39.10 22.99
N VAL A 455 -10.82 -37.99 23.62
CA VAL A 455 -10.60 -36.62 23.13
C VAL A 455 -9.12 -36.18 23.30
N ARG A 456 -8.38 -36.72 24.30
CA ARG A 456 -6.94 -36.44 24.54
C ARG A 456 -5.99 -36.90 23.44
N ARG A 457 -6.28 -38.01 22.76
CA ARG A 457 -5.34 -38.64 21.82
C ARG A 457 -5.33 -37.92 20.46
N TRP A 458 -6.43 -37.28 20.11
CA TRP A 458 -6.61 -36.55 18.84
C TRP A 458 -6.47 -35.02 18.96
N LEU A 459 -6.65 -34.43 20.15
CA LEU A 459 -6.48 -32.98 20.36
C LEU A 459 -5.07 -32.46 20.08
N ARG A 460 -4.02 -33.19 20.48
CA ARG A 460 -2.62 -32.82 20.24
C ARG A 460 -2.27 -32.75 18.75
N PRO A 461 -2.50 -33.81 17.94
CA PRO A 461 -2.29 -33.73 16.51
C PRO A 461 -3.26 -32.75 15.84
N ALA A 462 -4.51 -32.61 16.30
CA ALA A 462 -5.46 -31.67 15.70
C ALA A 462 -5.05 -30.20 15.90
N VAL A 463 -4.62 -29.79 17.10
CA VAL A 463 -4.15 -28.42 17.36
C VAL A 463 -2.84 -28.13 16.63
N LEU A 464 -1.90 -29.10 16.59
CA LEU A 464 -0.67 -28.96 15.81
C LEU A 464 -0.96 -28.86 14.31
N LEU A 465 -1.92 -29.65 13.80
CA LEU A 465 -2.38 -29.60 12.42
C LEU A 465 -3.01 -28.25 12.12
N VAL A 466 -3.90 -27.73 12.98
CA VAL A 466 -4.53 -26.42 12.80
C VAL A 466 -3.49 -25.30 12.82
N LEU A 467 -2.56 -25.28 13.78
CA LEU A 467 -1.50 -24.28 13.83
C LEU A 467 -0.55 -24.37 12.63
N ALA A 468 -0.20 -25.58 12.20
CA ALA A 468 0.58 -25.79 10.98
C ALA A 468 -0.21 -25.31 9.74
N CYS A 469 -1.49 -25.62 9.62
CA CYS A 469 -2.35 -25.13 8.55
C CYS A 469 -2.45 -23.60 8.55
N VAL A 470 -2.57 -22.96 9.71
CA VAL A 470 -2.60 -21.49 9.83
C VAL A 470 -1.25 -20.89 9.43
N LEU A 471 -0.13 -21.43 9.93
CA LEU A 471 1.20 -20.95 9.58
C LEU A 471 1.48 -21.12 8.07
N VAL A 472 1.18 -22.29 7.52
CA VAL A 472 1.29 -22.57 6.08
C VAL A 472 0.39 -21.63 5.28
N SER A 473 -0.84 -21.36 5.74
CA SER A 473 -1.74 -20.41 5.08
C SER A 473 -1.19 -18.99 5.11
N ILE A 474 -0.65 -18.52 6.24
CA ILE A 474 -0.02 -17.20 6.35
C ILE A 474 1.18 -17.10 5.43
N LEU A 475 2.07 -18.10 5.43
CA LEU A 475 3.24 -18.13 4.54
C LEU A 475 2.83 -18.18 3.06
N TYR A 476 1.83 -18.99 2.72
CA TYR A 476 1.27 -19.06 1.38
C TYR A 476 0.69 -17.72 0.92
N LEU A 477 -0.13 -17.07 1.77
CA LEU A 477 -0.72 -15.78 1.45
C LEU A 477 0.34 -14.68 1.38
N ALA A 478 1.36 -14.72 2.24
CA ALA A 478 2.49 -13.80 2.18
C ALA A 478 3.22 -13.94 0.84
N VAL A 479 3.72 -15.14 0.50
CA VAL A 479 4.40 -15.40 -0.78
C VAL A 479 3.51 -15.02 -1.97
N ARG A 480 2.22 -15.32 -1.89
CA ARG A 480 1.27 -14.99 -2.95
C ARG A 480 1.14 -13.49 -3.15
N PHE A 481 0.83 -12.74 -2.10
CA PHE A 481 0.54 -11.30 -2.22
C PHE A 481 1.81 -10.44 -2.32
N THR A 482 3.00 -10.99 -2.01
CA THR A 482 4.29 -10.36 -2.31
C THR A 482 4.90 -10.81 -3.63
N SER A 483 4.33 -11.80 -4.31
CA SER A 483 4.83 -12.25 -5.61
C SER A 483 4.74 -11.14 -6.65
N ASP A 484 5.88 -10.84 -7.26
CA ASP A 484 6.02 -9.86 -8.33
C ASP A 484 7.15 -10.29 -9.27
N GLN A 485 6.83 -11.14 -10.25
CA GLN A 485 7.83 -11.76 -11.14
C GLN A 485 7.38 -11.71 -12.61
N PRO A 486 8.17 -11.08 -13.51
CA PRO A 486 7.91 -11.14 -14.94
C PRO A 486 8.32 -12.50 -15.50
N VAL A 487 7.74 -12.88 -16.64
CA VAL A 487 8.31 -13.97 -17.45
C VAL A 487 9.60 -13.46 -18.07
N ASP A 488 10.69 -14.16 -17.80
CA ASP A 488 12.02 -13.84 -18.33
C ASP A 488 12.31 -14.68 -19.59
N TYR A 489 13.07 -14.12 -20.52
CA TYR A 489 13.37 -14.73 -21.81
C TYR A 489 14.88 -14.73 -22.07
N PRO A 490 15.47 -15.84 -22.53
CA PRO A 490 16.93 -15.94 -22.64
C PRO A 490 17.51 -15.10 -23.78
N ASP A 491 16.82 -14.97 -24.91
CA ASP A 491 17.31 -14.27 -26.11
C ASP A 491 16.73 -12.86 -26.24
N GLU A 492 17.52 -11.94 -26.81
CA GLU A 492 17.17 -10.52 -26.93
C GLU A 492 15.96 -10.27 -27.84
N VAL A 493 15.78 -11.07 -28.89
CA VAL A 493 14.68 -10.91 -29.84
C VAL A 493 13.36 -11.31 -29.19
N THR A 494 13.31 -12.44 -28.50
CA THR A 494 12.12 -12.88 -27.75
C THR A 494 11.87 -11.96 -26.56
N HIS A 495 12.91 -11.50 -25.88
CA HIS A 495 12.80 -10.47 -24.85
C HIS A 495 12.19 -9.18 -25.39
N PHE A 496 12.60 -8.71 -26.56
CA PHE A 496 11.93 -7.58 -27.22
C PHE A 496 10.45 -7.88 -27.50
N LYS A 497 10.16 -9.05 -28.08
CA LYS A 497 8.80 -9.47 -28.45
C LYS A 497 7.84 -9.61 -27.25
N ARG A 498 8.34 -9.99 -26.06
CA ARG A 498 7.50 -10.46 -24.94
C ARG A 498 7.93 -9.99 -23.54
N GLY A 499 9.06 -9.34 -23.41
CA GLY A 499 9.62 -8.87 -22.14
C GLY A 499 8.77 -7.76 -21.53
N SER A 500 8.69 -7.76 -20.19
CA SER A 500 7.90 -6.80 -19.44
C SER A 500 8.55 -5.42 -19.41
N THR A 501 7.77 -4.36 -19.63
CA THR A 501 8.18 -2.98 -19.32
C THR A 501 7.80 -2.58 -17.89
N GLY A 502 6.91 -3.35 -17.25
CA GLY A 502 6.41 -3.13 -15.90
C GLY A 502 4.96 -2.63 -15.81
N GLY A 503 4.32 -2.33 -16.95
CA GLY A 503 2.93 -1.86 -17.02
C GLY A 503 1.90 -2.85 -16.47
N GLU A 504 2.21 -4.14 -16.41
CA GLU A 504 1.34 -5.20 -15.88
C GLU A 504 0.95 -4.99 -14.41
N ARG A 505 1.76 -4.28 -13.64
CA ARG A 505 1.51 -4.02 -12.21
C ARG A 505 0.26 -3.18 -11.99
N VAL A 506 0.03 -2.17 -12.83
CA VAL A 506 -1.04 -1.18 -12.64
C VAL A 506 -2.08 -1.25 -13.75
N SER A 507 -1.64 -1.34 -15.01
CA SER A 507 -2.48 -1.32 -16.21
C SER A 507 -2.80 -2.73 -16.74
N GLY A 508 -2.13 -3.75 -16.22
CA GLY A 508 -2.26 -5.12 -16.69
C GLY A 508 -3.64 -5.76 -16.49
N PHE A 509 -4.08 -6.49 -17.51
CA PHE A 509 -5.28 -7.32 -17.47
C PHE A 509 -4.96 -8.70 -16.90
N PRO A 510 -5.79 -9.27 -16.01
CA PRO A 510 -5.67 -10.70 -15.70
C PRO A 510 -5.70 -11.52 -17.00
N TYR A 511 -4.73 -12.41 -17.20
CA TYR A 511 -4.56 -13.18 -18.44
C TYR A 511 -5.87 -13.83 -18.92
N TRP A 512 -6.61 -14.44 -18.01
CA TRP A 512 -7.87 -15.11 -18.34
C TRP A 512 -8.99 -14.15 -18.73
N ILE A 513 -8.98 -12.92 -18.21
CA ILE A 513 -9.91 -11.90 -18.69
C ILE A 513 -9.47 -11.46 -20.09
N TRP A 514 -8.19 -11.14 -20.29
CA TRP A 514 -7.62 -10.74 -21.58
C TRP A 514 -8.05 -11.70 -22.71
N VAL A 515 -7.77 -12.99 -22.60
CA VAL A 515 -8.13 -13.95 -23.66
C VAL A 515 -9.64 -14.15 -23.81
N ALA A 516 -10.43 -13.90 -22.75
CA ALA A 516 -11.88 -14.02 -22.81
C ALA A 516 -12.57 -12.81 -23.46
N LEU A 517 -11.94 -11.63 -23.49
CA LEU A 517 -12.58 -10.41 -24.01
C LEU A 517 -13.01 -10.56 -25.49
N PRO A 518 -12.14 -10.95 -26.44
CA PRO A 518 -12.54 -11.05 -27.85
C PRO A 518 -13.61 -12.13 -28.07
N GLU A 519 -13.59 -13.18 -27.26
CA GLU A 519 -14.56 -14.28 -27.35
C GLU A 519 -15.94 -13.92 -26.76
N LEU A 520 -15.98 -13.03 -25.78
CA LEU A 520 -17.21 -12.60 -25.12
C LEU A 520 -17.90 -11.44 -25.83
N PHE A 521 -17.11 -10.58 -26.49
CA PHE A 521 -17.55 -9.34 -27.13
C PHE A 521 -17.28 -9.33 -28.64
N PRO A 522 -17.62 -10.39 -29.41
CA PRO A 522 -17.33 -10.43 -30.83
C PRO A 522 -18.00 -9.28 -31.59
N GLU A 523 -19.16 -8.79 -31.14
CA GLU A 523 -19.87 -7.69 -31.81
C GLU A 523 -19.12 -6.35 -31.81
N TYR A 524 -18.12 -6.19 -30.93
CA TYR A 524 -17.27 -4.99 -30.83
C TYR A 524 -15.92 -5.18 -31.54
N LEU A 525 -15.63 -6.36 -32.10
CA LEU A 525 -14.41 -6.59 -32.86
C LEU A 525 -14.55 -6.02 -34.29
N PRO A 526 -13.45 -5.52 -34.90
CA PRO A 526 -13.48 -5.00 -36.27
C PRO A 526 -14.04 -5.98 -37.31
N ASP A 527 -13.72 -7.27 -37.16
CA ASP A 527 -14.19 -8.34 -38.06
C ASP A 527 -15.48 -9.03 -37.58
N LYS A 528 -15.98 -8.66 -36.40
CA LYS A 528 -17.16 -9.22 -35.75
C LYS A 528 -17.14 -10.74 -35.52
N LYS A 529 -15.95 -11.35 -35.47
CA LYS A 529 -15.78 -12.82 -35.42
C LYS A 529 -15.03 -13.26 -34.14
N PRO A 530 -15.61 -14.18 -33.33
CA PRO A 530 -14.85 -14.82 -32.24
C PRO A 530 -13.88 -15.87 -32.79
N GLY A 531 -13.01 -16.42 -31.93
CA GLY A 531 -12.08 -17.50 -32.26
C GLY A 531 -10.76 -17.02 -32.88
N ARG A 532 -10.60 -15.70 -33.08
CA ARG A 532 -9.44 -15.07 -33.72
C ARG A 532 -8.62 -14.22 -32.74
N GLY A 533 -9.00 -14.17 -31.47
CA GLY A 533 -8.30 -13.42 -30.44
C GLY A 533 -8.10 -11.96 -30.84
N TYR A 534 -6.88 -11.45 -30.69
CA TYR A 534 -6.54 -10.07 -31.02
C TYR A 534 -6.06 -9.87 -32.47
N THR A 535 -6.09 -10.90 -33.32
CA THR A 535 -5.78 -10.74 -34.75
C THR A 535 -6.79 -9.83 -35.47
N SER A 536 -8.00 -9.68 -34.92
CA SER A 536 -9.01 -8.72 -35.41
C SER A 536 -8.53 -7.27 -35.37
N PHE A 537 -7.58 -6.93 -34.50
CA PHE A 537 -6.92 -5.61 -34.43
C PHE A 537 -5.58 -5.59 -35.17
N GLY A 538 -5.24 -6.65 -35.91
CA GLY A 538 -3.96 -6.78 -36.60
C GLY A 538 -2.77 -7.07 -35.68
N MET A 539 -2.99 -7.54 -34.45
CA MET A 539 -1.89 -8.03 -33.61
C MET A 539 -1.30 -9.32 -34.19
N ILE A 540 0.04 -9.44 -34.12
CA ILE A 540 0.79 -10.52 -34.74
C ILE A 540 0.96 -11.70 -33.77
N TYR A 541 0.78 -12.92 -34.26
CA TYR A 541 1.02 -14.14 -33.51
C TYR A 541 2.14 -14.95 -34.17
N GLU A 542 2.90 -15.69 -33.37
CA GLU A 542 3.90 -16.62 -33.89
C GLU A 542 3.23 -17.76 -34.69
N PRO A 543 3.86 -18.29 -35.74
CA PRO A 543 3.35 -19.45 -36.46
C PRO A 543 3.02 -20.63 -35.52
N GLY A 544 1.83 -21.20 -35.67
CA GLY A 544 1.36 -22.32 -34.84
C GLY A 544 0.72 -21.92 -33.50
N ALA A 545 0.67 -20.62 -33.16
CA ALA A 545 -0.08 -20.13 -32.01
C ALA A 545 -1.60 -20.24 -32.22
N ASP A 546 -2.34 -20.51 -31.14
CA ASP A 546 -3.80 -20.42 -31.09
C ASP A 546 -4.20 -19.03 -30.56
N PRO A 547 -4.76 -18.14 -31.39
CA PRO A 547 -5.07 -16.77 -31.00
C PRO A 547 -6.03 -16.64 -29.81
N ARG A 548 -6.80 -17.69 -29.51
CA ARG A 548 -7.75 -17.73 -28.39
C ARG A 548 -7.08 -17.87 -27.03
N TYR A 549 -5.81 -18.29 -26.98
CA TYR A 549 -5.09 -18.58 -25.74
C TYR A 549 -3.69 -17.99 -25.71
N ASP A 550 -3.00 -17.94 -26.83
CA ASP A 550 -1.65 -17.38 -26.90
C ASP A 550 -1.66 -15.86 -26.80
N LEU A 551 -0.53 -15.32 -26.37
CA LEU A 551 -0.30 -13.88 -26.35
C LEU A 551 0.33 -13.45 -27.67
N PRO A 552 -0.21 -12.40 -28.32
CA PRO A 552 0.43 -11.85 -29.50
C PRO A 552 1.81 -11.29 -29.17
N ILE A 553 2.65 -11.13 -30.20
CA ILE A 553 3.88 -10.36 -30.11
C ILE A 553 3.51 -8.95 -29.69
N GLY A 554 4.25 -8.38 -28.74
CA GLY A 554 3.89 -7.09 -28.16
C GLY A 554 3.17 -7.19 -26.82
N VAL A 555 2.93 -8.39 -26.29
CA VAL A 555 2.23 -8.59 -25.01
C VAL A 555 3.10 -9.38 -24.05
N SER A 556 3.43 -8.76 -22.92
CA SER A 556 4.21 -9.33 -21.85
C SER A 556 3.32 -9.95 -20.77
N ARG A 557 3.92 -10.83 -19.94
CA ARG A 557 3.22 -11.53 -18.84
C ARG A 557 4.02 -11.41 -17.56
N ARG A 558 3.30 -11.17 -16.46
CA ARG A 558 3.87 -11.02 -15.13
C ARG A 558 2.95 -11.61 -14.07
N LYS A 559 3.52 -12.34 -13.11
CA LYS A 559 2.80 -12.82 -11.93
C LYS A 559 2.85 -11.76 -10.84
N VAL A 560 1.72 -11.12 -10.59
CA VAL A 560 1.57 -10.04 -9.59
C VAL A 560 0.48 -10.45 -8.60
N GLN A 561 0.82 -10.51 -7.31
CA GLN A 561 -0.13 -10.82 -6.24
C GLN A 561 -0.86 -12.16 -6.44
N GLY A 562 -0.18 -13.15 -7.03
CA GLY A 562 -0.74 -14.47 -7.35
C GLY A 562 -1.62 -14.54 -8.59
N ILE A 563 -1.72 -13.45 -9.37
CA ILE A 563 -2.47 -13.39 -10.63
C ILE A 563 -1.49 -13.15 -11.78
N ASP A 564 -1.61 -13.95 -12.83
CA ASP A 564 -0.96 -13.65 -14.11
C ASP A 564 -1.66 -12.45 -14.76
N ARG A 565 -0.92 -11.36 -14.92
CA ARG A 565 -1.35 -10.16 -15.63
C ARG A 565 -0.56 -10.01 -16.91
N VAL A 566 -1.21 -9.46 -17.92
CA VAL A 566 -0.63 -9.19 -19.24
C VAL A 566 -0.86 -7.75 -19.62
N PHE A 567 0.10 -7.18 -20.35
CA PHE A 567 -0.03 -5.83 -20.88
C PHE A 567 0.84 -5.65 -22.12
N LEU A 568 0.63 -4.53 -22.82
CA LEU A 568 1.39 -4.19 -24.02
C LEU A 568 2.85 -3.86 -23.67
N ASN A 569 3.78 -4.20 -24.57
CA ASN A 569 5.17 -3.79 -24.56
C ASN A 569 5.55 -3.12 -25.90
N CYS A 570 6.81 -2.72 -26.07
CA CYS A 570 7.28 -1.98 -27.24
C CYS A 570 7.02 -2.69 -28.59
N ALA A 571 7.06 -4.02 -28.61
CA ALA A 571 6.99 -4.80 -29.85
C ALA A 571 5.62 -4.74 -30.53
N VAL A 572 4.55 -4.34 -29.83
CA VAL A 572 3.20 -4.23 -30.42
C VAL A 572 3.13 -3.15 -31.50
N CYS A 573 3.87 -2.05 -31.33
CA CYS A 573 3.95 -0.95 -32.29
C CYS A 573 5.16 -1.06 -33.23
N HIS A 574 6.16 -1.85 -32.85
CA HIS A 574 7.46 -1.92 -33.52
C HIS A 574 7.82 -3.34 -33.99
N THR A 575 6.80 -4.11 -34.37
CA THR A 575 6.96 -5.37 -35.12
C THR A 575 5.93 -5.40 -36.24
N GLY A 576 6.39 -5.59 -37.47
CA GLY A 576 5.52 -5.67 -38.64
C GLY A 576 5.58 -7.04 -39.32
N THR A 577 4.76 -7.20 -40.36
CA THR A 577 4.76 -8.39 -41.22
C THR A 577 4.90 -8.02 -42.68
N VAL A 578 5.58 -8.89 -43.43
CA VAL A 578 5.73 -8.80 -44.89
C VAL A 578 5.42 -10.15 -45.53
N ARG A 579 4.59 -10.15 -46.57
CA ARG A 579 4.29 -11.29 -47.44
C ARG A 579 4.71 -10.98 -48.87
N ASP A 580 5.28 -11.98 -49.53
CA ASP A 580 5.74 -11.85 -50.92
C ASP A 580 4.57 -11.87 -51.92
N ALA A 581 3.45 -12.48 -51.53
CA ALA A 581 2.23 -12.55 -52.32
C ALA A 581 1.00 -12.81 -51.42
N PRO A 582 -0.23 -12.56 -51.90
CA PRO A 582 -1.44 -12.96 -51.19
C PRO A 582 -1.42 -14.46 -50.85
N GLY A 583 -1.61 -14.79 -49.56
CA GLY A 583 -1.61 -16.18 -49.07
C GLY A 583 -0.23 -16.78 -48.78
N ALA A 584 0.89 -16.15 -49.19
CA ALA A 584 2.23 -16.59 -48.85
C ALA A 584 2.51 -16.41 -47.34
N PRO A 585 3.41 -17.19 -46.70
CA PRO A 585 3.75 -17.03 -45.28
C PRO A 585 4.23 -15.61 -44.95
N ALA A 586 3.77 -15.07 -43.81
CA ALA A 586 4.24 -13.76 -43.33
C ALA A 586 5.62 -13.88 -42.67
N ARG A 587 6.52 -12.97 -43.02
CA ARG A 587 7.80 -12.74 -42.34
C ARG A 587 7.60 -11.69 -41.25
N ILE A 588 7.93 -12.05 -40.02
CA ILE A 588 7.82 -11.17 -38.85
C ILE A 588 9.12 -10.38 -38.72
N ILE A 589 9.04 -9.05 -38.80
CA ILE A 589 10.21 -8.17 -38.76
C ILE A 589 10.19 -7.32 -37.49
N VAL A 590 11.15 -7.55 -36.60
CA VAL A 590 11.33 -6.82 -35.35
C VAL A 590 12.01 -5.47 -35.61
N GLY A 591 11.54 -4.41 -34.95
CA GLY A 591 12.05 -3.04 -35.09
C GLY A 591 11.41 -2.25 -36.24
N MET A 592 10.59 -2.91 -37.07
CA MET A 592 9.79 -2.33 -38.15
C MET A 592 8.52 -1.67 -37.59
N PRO A 593 8.01 -0.57 -38.18
CA PRO A 593 6.65 -0.08 -37.90
C PRO A 593 5.59 -1.18 -38.02
N ALA A 594 4.72 -1.33 -37.02
CA ALA A 594 3.65 -2.34 -37.06
C ALA A 594 2.56 -1.97 -38.06
N ASN A 595 2.76 -2.29 -39.35
CA ASN A 595 1.89 -1.93 -40.48
C ASN A 595 0.46 -2.48 -40.38
N THR A 596 0.23 -3.53 -39.61
CA THR A 596 -1.07 -4.21 -39.49
C THR A 596 -1.85 -3.84 -38.23
N PHE A 597 -1.17 -3.38 -37.17
CA PHE A 597 -1.79 -3.16 -35.86
C PHE A 597 -2.61 -1.88 -35.81
N ASP A 598 -3.91 -2.02 -35.50
CA ASP A 598 -4.86 -0.92 -35.32
C ASP A 598 -5.06 -0.64 -33.83
N LEU A 599 -4.20 0.23 -33.29
CA LEU A 599 -4.27 0.67 -31.90
C LEU A 599 -5.56 1.47 -31.62
N GLY A 600 -6.07 2.17 -32.63
CA GLY A 600 -7.32 2.92 -32.56
C GLY A 600 -8.51 2.02 -32.31
N ALA A 601 -8.68 1.00 -33.16
CA ALA A 601 -9.71 -0.02 -33.02
C ALA A 601 -9.59 -0.81 -31.71
N PHE A 602 -8.36 -1.13 -31.28
CA PHE A 602 -8.14 -1.78 -29.99
C PHE A 602 -8.55 -0.90 -28.81
N SER A 603 -8.22 0.40 -28.87
CA SER A 603 -8.61 1.37 -27.84
C SER A 603 -10.13 1.56 -27.81
N GLN A 604 -10.77 1.70 -28.97
CA GLN A 604 -12.22 1.79 -29.11
C GLN A 604 -12.92 0.56 -28.49
N PHE A 605 -12.43 -0.64 -28.79
CA PHE A 605 -12.95 -1.86 -28.19
C PHE A 605 -12.88 -1.83 -26.65
N LEU A 606 -11.75 -1.43 -26.07
CA LEU A 606 -11.59 -1.39 -24.61
C LEU A 606 -12.50 -0.35 -23.92
N ILE A 607 -12.86 0.73 -24.59
CA ILE A 607 -13.77 1.74 -24.04
C ILE A 607 -15.26 1.40 -24.26
N ASP A 608 -15.61 0.60 -25.26
CA ASP A 608 -17.00 0.23 -25.54
C ASP A 608 -17.49 -0.98 -24.74
N ILE A 609 -16.66 -2.03 -24.61
CA ILE A 609 -17.05 -3.25 -23.86
C ILE A 609 -17.50 -3.02 -22.41
N PRO A 610 -16.99 -2.07 -21.60
CA PRO A 610 -17.48 -1.86 -20.25
C PRO A 610 -18.91 -1.28 -20.20
N LEU A 611 -19.46 -0.78 -21.32
CA LEU A 611 -20.86 -0.34 -21.39
C LEU A 611 -21.82 -1.54 -21.49
N SER A 612 -21.35 -2.66 -22.02
CA SER A 612 -22.17 -3.86 -22.21
C SER A 612 -22.55 -4.53 -20.89
N GLU A 613 -23.79 -5.01 -20.79
CA GLU A 613 -24.24 -5.84 -19.67
C GLU A 613 -23.47 -7.16 -19.57
N LYS A 614 -22.89 -7.65 -20.68
CA LYS A 614 -22.03 -8.84 -20.69
C LYS A 614 -20.76 -8.64 -19.86
N PHE A 615 -20.34 -7.40 -19.61
CA PHE A 615 -19.22 -7.07 -18.71
C PHE A 615 -19.64 -7.20 -17.24
N ALA A 616 -20.02 -8.42 -16.85
CA ALA A 616 -20.46 -8.77 -15.51
C ALA A 616 -19.65 -9.97 -14.99
N PRO A 617 -19.37 -10.05 -13.68
CA PRO A 617 -18.55 -11.14 -13.12
C PRO A 617 -19.07 -12.53 -13.45
N ALA A 618 -20.40 -12.74 -13.43
CA ALA A 618 -21.01 -14.04 -13.72
C ALA A 618 -20.75 -14.48 -15.17
N THR A 619 -21.00 -13.59 -16.14
CA THR A 619 -20.82 -13.84 -17.57
C THR A 619 -19.35 -14.06 -17.92
N MET A 620 -18.46 -13.20 -17.42
CA MET A 620 -17.02 -13.31 -17.63
C MET A 620 -16.47 -14.64 -17.12
N LEU A 621 -16.83 -15.04 -15.90
CA LEU A 621 -16.36 -16.30 -15.31
C LEU A 621 -16.96 -17.53 -16.00
N ALA A 622 -18.20 -17.44 -16.49
CA ALA A 622 -18.79 -18.50 -17.30
C ALA A 622 -18.02 -18.70 -18.60
N GLN A 623 -17.65 -17.61 -19.27
CA GLN A 623 -16.84 -17.66 -20.49
C GLN A 623 -15.42 -18.22 -20.22
N ILE A 624 -14.74 -17.75 -19.17
CA ILE A 624 -13.44 -18.30 -18.76
C ILE A 624 -13.54 -19.80 -18.48
N LYS A 625 -14.59 -20.24 -17.76
CA LYS A 625 -14.82 -21.66 -17.47
C LYS A 625 -15.06 -22.49 -18.74
N LYS A 626 -15.76 -21.93 -19.73
CA LYS A 626 -15.95 -22.56 -21.04
C LYS A 626 -14.61 -22.73 -21.75
N MET A 627 -13.80 -21.67 -21.82
CA MET A 627 -12.49 -21.70 -22.47
C MET A 627 -11.49 -22.63 -21.78
N ALA A 628 -11.50 -22.69 -20.45
CA ALA A 628 -10.60 -23.53 -19.65
C ALA A 628 -10.90 -25.04 -19.72
N ARG A 629 -12.07 -25.44 -20.25
CA ARG A 629 -12.47 -26.84 -20.44
C ARG A 629 -12.06 -27.43 -21.78
N ALA A 630 -11.47 -26.64 -22.68
CA ALA A 630 -11.05 -27.12 -23.99
C ALA A 630 -9.92 -28.18 -23.85
N PRO A 631 -10.09 -29.40 -24.39
CA PRO A 631 -9.23 -30.55 -24.08
C PRO A 631 -7.85 -30.54 -24.77
N HIS A 632 -7.55 -29.54 -25.61
CA HIS A 632 -6.41 -29.60 -26.54
C HIS A 632 -5.16 -28.83 -26.11
N ARG A 633 -5.07 -28.34 -24.85
CA ARG A 633 -3.85 -27.66 -24.37
C ARG A 633 -3.74 -27.66 -22.85
N GLU A 634 -2.53 -27.85 -22.32
CA GLU A 634 -2.19 -27.53 -20.93
C GLU A 634 -2.15 -26.01 -20.73
N VAL A 635 -3.32 -25.38 -20.65
CA VAL A 635 -3.39 -23.96 -20.28
C VAL A 635 -3.26 -23.85 -18.76
N VAL A 636 -2.44 -22.91 -18.28
CA VAL A 636 -2.31 -22.58 -16.84
C VAL A 636 -3.69 -22.20 -16.30
N LYS A 637 -4.37 -23.16 -15.67
CA LYS A 637 -5.74 -22.96 -15.23
C LYS A 637 -5.79 -21.85 -14.18
N PRO A 638 -6.84 -21.02 -14.12
CA PRO A 638 -7.03 -19.99 -13.09
C PRO A 638 -7.36 -20.59 -11.71
N ASP A 639 -6.99 -21.85 -11.47
CA ASP A 639 -7.78 -22.80 -10.71
C ASP A 639 -7.54 -22.81 -9.20
N ASP A 640 -6.81 -21.83 -8.66
CA ASP A 640 -6.87 -21.63 -7.22
C ASP A 640 -8.17 -20.89 -6.85
N LEU A 641 -8.83 -21.39 -5.81
CA LEU A 641 -10.12 -20.89 -5.32
C LEU A 641 -10.08 -19.37 -5.06
N LEU A 642 -8.95 -18.85 -4.59
CA LEU A 642 -8.80 -17.45 -4.21
C LEU A 642 -8.83 -16.55 -5.46
N ASN A 643 -8.16 -16.91 -6.55
CA ASN A 643 -8.24 -16.18 -7.81
C ASN A 643 -9.67 -16.12 -8.35
N ARG A 644 -10.40 -17.24 -8.32
CA ARG A 644 -11.80 -17.26 -8.74
C ARG A 644 -12.66 -16.33 -7.88
N LEU A 645 -12.46 -16.32 -6.56
CA LEU A 645 -13.18 -15.43 -5.64
C LEU A 645 -12.81 -13.96 -5.88
N VAL A 646 -11.53 -13.65 -6.04
CA VAL A 646 -11.05 -12.29 -6.32
C VAL A 646 -11.63 -11.77 -7.63
N LEU A 647 -11.57 -12.54 -8.72
CA LEU A 647 -12.15 -12.15 -10.00
C LEU A 647 -13.68 -11.99 -9.91
N ARG A 648 -14.36 -12.88 -9.17
CA ARG A 648 -15.82 -12.84 -9.01
C ARG A 648 -16.33 -11.62 -8.25
N TYR A 649 -15.69 -11.27 -7.14
CA TYR A 649 -16.22 -10.26 -6.22
C TYR A 649 -15.58 -8.89 -6.40
N LEU A 650 -14.38 -8.81 -6.96
CA LEU A 650 -13.61 -7.56 -7.06
C LEU A 650 -13.07 -7.32 -8.47
N GLY A 651 -12.35 -8.28 -9.04
CA GLY A 651 -11.51 -8.08 -10.22
C GLY A 651 -12.27 -7.60 -11.47
N VAL A 652 -13.39 -8.24 -11.81
CA VAL A 652 -14.18 -7.85 -13.00
C VAL A 652 -14.83 -6.48 -12.80
N THR A 653 -15.41 -6.21 -11.63
CA THR A 653 -16.06 -4.92 -11.34
C THR A 653 -15.05 -3.77 -11.34
N LEU A 654 -13.91 -3.92 -10.63
CA LEU A 654 -12.86 -2.90 -10.60
C LEU A 654 -12.28 -2.63 -11.99
N MET A 655 -12.14 -3.66 -12.82
CA MET A 655 -11.68 -3.50 -14.20
C MET A 655 -12.70 -2.72 -15.03
N ARG A 656 -14.00 -3.01 -14.89
CA ARG A 656 -15.08 -2.26 -15.55
C ARG A 656 -15.00 -0.78 -15.19
N ASP A 657 -14.94 -0.48 -13.89
CA ASP A 657 -14.93 0.90 -13.39
C ASP A 657 -13.70 1.67 -13.87
N ARG A 658 -12.54 1.03 -13.91
CA ARG A 658 -11.31 1.64 -14.46
C ARG A 658 -11.41 1.92 -15.95
N LEU A 659 -11.96 1.00 -16.74
CA LEU A 659 -12.16 1.21 -18.17
C LEU A 659 -13.16 2.34 -18.44
N LEU A 660 -14.24 2.44 -17.66
CA LEU A 660 -15.19 3.55 -17.73
C LEU A 660 -14.53 4.89 -17.39
N MET A 661 -13.69 4.92 -16.35
CA MET A 661 -12.93 6.13 -15.99
C MET A 661 -11.97 6.56 -17.11
N ILE A 662 -11.28 5.61 -17.75
CA ILE A 662 -10.40 5.90 -18.89
C ILE A 662 -11.22 6.42 -20.07
N ARG A 663 -12.36 5.78 -20.37
CA ARG A 663 -13.29 6.22 -21.42
C ARG A 663 -13.66 7.68 -21.22
N ASP A 664 -14.14 8.05 -20.04
CA ASP A 664 -14.58 9.42 -19.76
C ASP A 664 -13.46 10.46 -19.95
N ARG A 665 -12.21 10.09 -19.66
CA ARG A 665 -11.04 10.95 -19.91
C ARG A 665 -10.65 11.10 -21.37
N LEU A 666 -11.03 10.14 -22.22
CA LEU A 666 -10.62 10.09 -23.63
C LEU A 666 -11.77 10.44 -24.60
N LEU A 667 -12.95 10.82 -24.09
CA LEU A 667 -14.13 11.15 -24.92
C LEU A 667 -13.91 12.26 -25.96
N PHE A 668 -12.87 13.08 -25.80
CA PHE A 668 -12.54 14.16 -26.74
C PHE A 668 -11.72 13.69 -27.96
N ILE A 669 -11.25 12.44 -27.95
CA ILE A 669 -10.46 11.83 -29.02
C ILE A 669 -11.37 10.89 -29.80
N ASP A 670 -11.23 10.85 -31.12
CA ASP A 670 -11.70 9.73 -31.94
C ASP A 670 -10.56 8.71 -32.11
N PRO A 671 -10.59 7.56 -31.40
CA PRO A 671 -9.54 6.56 -31.49
C PRO A 671 -9.39 6.00 -32.92
N MET A 672 -10.48 5.97 -33.70
CA MET A 672 -10.51 5.36 -35.03
C MET A 672 -9.83 6.24 -36.09
N SER A 673 -9.56 7.50 -35.79
CA SER A 673 -8.97 8.46 -36.74
C SER A 673 -7.56 8.08 -37.21
N ALA A 674 -6.79 7.33 -36.41
CA ALA A 674 -5.42 6.97 -36.72
C ALA A 674 -5.34 5.86 -37.80
N GLY A 675 -6.13 4.79 -37.63
CA GLY A 675 -6.06 3.56 -38.43
C GLY A 675 -4.81 2.69 -38.16
N PRO A 676 -4.64 1.59 -38.91
CA PRO A 676 -3.52 0.65 -38.74
C PRO A 676 -2.15 1.27 -38.98
N GLY A 677 -1.18 0.92 -38.12
CA GLY A 677 0.19 1.40 -38.17
C GLY A 677 0.41 2.81 -37.66
N ARG A 678 -0.61 3.42 -37.06
CA ARG A 678 -0.61 4.81 -36.61
C ARG A 678 -1.10 4.98 -35.18
N VAL A 679 -0.78 6.14 -34.61
CA VAL A 679 -1.19 6.55 -33.28
C VAL A 679 -1.35 8.07 -33.17
N ASP A 680 -2.37 8.52 -32.44
CA ASP A 680 -2.35 9.88 -31.87
C ASP A 680 -1.35 9.89 -30.71
N THR A 681 -0.18 10.49 -30.95
CA THR A 681 0.97 10.38 -30.04
C THR A 681 0.73 11.05 -28.69
N PHE A 682 -0.02 12.17 -28.65
CA PHE A 682 -0.02 13.04 -27.48
C PHE A 682 -1.37 13.30 -26.86
N ASN A 683 -2.47 13.23 -27.61
CA ASN A 683 -3.77 13.49 -27.02
C ASN A 683 -4.15 12.39 -26.01
N ASN A 684 -3.78 11.14 -26.26
CA ASN A 684 -3.94 10.05 -25.30
C ASN A 684 -3.20 10.34 -23.97
N PRO A 685 -1.87 10.62 -23.95
CA PRO A 685 -1.17 11.08 -22.75
C PRO A 685 -1.75 12.34 -22.11
N LYS A 686 -2.16 13.35 -22.89
CA LYS A 686 -2.77 14.59 -22.36
C LYS A 686 -4.05 14.29 -21.57
N GLY A 687 -4.92 13.41 -22.09
CA GLY A 687 -6.11 12.95 -21.38
C GLY A 687 -5.79 12.21 -20.08
N LEU A 688 -4.76 11.36 -20.08
CA LEU A 688 -4.31 10.65 -18.88
C LEU A 688 -3.67 11.58 -17.83
N LEU A 689 -2.99 12.64 -18.28
CA LEU A 689 -2.37 13.68 -17.45
C LEU A 689 -3.35 14.80 -17.04
N ASN A 690 -4.65 14.62 -17.26
CA ASN A 690 -5.73 15.57 -16.91
C ASN A 690 -5.54 16.97 -17.52
N PHE A 691 -5.06 17.06 -18.76
CA PHE A 691 -5.07 18.34 -19.48
C PHE A 691 -6.53 18.80 -19.69
N PRO A 692 -6.83 20.10 -19.59
CA PRO A 692 -8.18 20.63 -19.78
C PRO A 692 -8.52 20.71 -21.28
N MET A 693 -8.72 19.54 -21.90
CA MET A 693 -8.85 19.40 -23.35
C MET A 693 -10.07 20.11 -23.94
N GLN A 694 -11.08 20.43 -23.12
CA GLN A 694 -12.21 21.29 -23.53
C GLN A 694 -11.79 22.73 -23.87
N HIS A 695 -10.58 23.14 -23.50
CA HIS A 695 -10.00 24.46 -23.80
C HIS A 695 -8.80 24.37 -24.74
N ALA A 696 -8.48 23.17 -25.28
CA ALA A 696 -7.42 23.02 -26.24
C ALA A 696 -7.78 23.71 -27.56
N ASP A 697 -6.78 24.31 -28.22
CA ASP A 697 -6.97 24.82 -29.57
C ASP A 697 -7.34 23.64 -30.50
N PRO A 698 -8.37 23.76 -31.35
CA PRO A 698 -8.80 22.68 -32.23
C PRO A 698 -7.68 22.03 -33.05
N LYS A 699 -6.65 22.79 -33.43
CA LYS A 699 -5.49 22.28 -34.18
C LYS A 699 -4.63 21.27 -33.40
N GLU A 700 -4.78 21.20 -32.08
CA GLU A 700 -4.04 20.28 -31.22
C GLU A 700 -4.72 18.91 -31.08
N LEU A 701 -5.99 18.80 -31.48
CA LEU A 701 -6.84 17.63 -31.24
C LEU A 701 -6.55 16.45 -32.18
N HIS A 702 -5.65 16.64 -33.14
CA HIS A 702 -5.20 15.60 -34.05
C HIS A 702 -3.68 15.49 -34.00
N GLY A 703 -3.17 14.32 -33.64
CA GLY A 703 -1.73 14.06 -33.52
C GLY A 703 -1.28 12.78 -34.23
N ASN A 704 -2.01 12.36 -35.27
CA ASN A 704 -1.86 11.04 -35.89
C ASN A 704 -0.57 10.91 -36.71
N VAL A 705 0.25 9.92 -36.35
CA VAL A 705 1.50 9.58 -37.05
C VAL A 705 1.72 8.09 -37.16
N ASP A 706 2.55 7.70 -38.12
CA ASP A 706 3.03 6.35 -38.27
C ASP A 706 3.98 5.98 -37.12
N PHE A 707 3.96 4.70 -36.75
CA PHE A 707 4.99 4.17 -35.86
C PHE A 707 6.37 4.30 -36.52
N PRO A 708 7.40 4.81 -35.83
CA PRO A 708 8.74 4.87 -36.41
C PRO A 708 9.42 3.50 -36.38
N SER A 709 10.41 3.29 -37.26
CA SER A 709 11.37 2.20 -37.07
C SER A 709 12.30 2.53 -35.90
N ILE A 710 12.77 1.51 -35.20
CA ILE A 710 13.53 1.69 -33.94
C ILE A 710 14.86 0.94 -33.89
N TRP A 711 15.32 0.40 -35.01
CA TRP A 711 16.66 -0.14 -35.18
C TRP A 711 17.74 0.97 -35.26
N ASN A 712 19.01 0.58 -35.17
CA ASN A 712 20.18 1.46 -35.26
C ASN A 712 20.11 2.65 -34.29
N GLN A 713 19.74 2.44 -33.02
CA GLN A 713 19.62 3.55 -32.07
C GLN A 713 20.95 4.16 -31.66
N GLY A 714 22.03 3.37 -31.62
CA GLY A 714 23.37 3.86 -31.27
C GLY A 714 23.84 4.98 -32.19
N PRO A 715 23.84 4.77 -33.52
CA PRO A 715 24.16 5.80 -34.51
C PRO A 715 23.24 7.04 -34.51
N ARG A 716 22.08 6.97 -33.85
CA ARG A 716 21.12 8.07 -33.73
C ARG A 716 21.33 8.93 -32.47
N LYS A 717 22.30 8.58 -31.59
CA LYS A 717 22.63 9.39 -30.41
C LYS A 717 23.03 10.81 -30.82
N GLY A 718 22.46 11.82 -30.14
CA GLY A 718 22.66 13.23 -30.42
C GLY A 718 21.88 13.79 -31.62
N MET A 719 21.04 12.99 -32.28
CA MET A 719 20.07 13.50 -33.27
C MET A 719 18.86 14.13 -32.57
N GLN A 720 18.04 14.88 -33.31
CA GLN A 720 16.71 15.31 -32.91
C GLN A 720 15.73 14.19 -33.26
N LEU A 721 15.19 13.53 -32.23
CA LEU A 721 14.44 12.27 -32.25
C LEU A 721 12.93 12.51 -32.16
N HIS A 722 12.16 11.44 -32.44
CA HIS A 722 10.74 11.51 -32.83
C HIS A 722 10.55 12.25 -34.15
N TRP A 723 9.35 12.15 -34.73
CA TRP A 723 9.03 12.79 -36.00
C TRP A 723 9.31 14.30 -35.97
N ASP A 724 8.97 14.97 -34.88
CA ASP A 724 9.11 16.42 -34.66
C ASP A 724 10.46 16.84 -34.07
N GLY A 725 11.40 15.92 -33.82
CA GLY A 725 12.70 16.27 -33.24
C GLY A 725 12.63 16.81 -31.80
N ASN A 726 11.56 16.46 -31.07
CA ASN A 726 11.26 17.04 -29.77
C ASN A 726 12.13 16.53 -28.62
N ASN A 727 13.03 15.57 -28.84
CA ASN A 727 13.98 15.07 -27.85
C ASN A 727 15.34 14.80 -28.51
N THR A 728 16.46 14.92 -27.79
CA THR A 728 17.81 14.61 -28.31
C THR A 728 18.53 13.46 -27.62
N SER A 729 17.85 12.79 -26.69
CA SER A 729 18.35 11.66 -25.92
C SER A 729 17.59 10.39 -26.31
N VAL A 730 18.32 9.41 -26.84
CA VAL A 730 17.78 8.08 -27.16
C VAL A 730 17.24 7.41 -25.89
N ASP A 731 17.92 7.62 -24.77
CA ASP A 731 17.60 6.99 -23.49
C ASP A 731 16.31 7.56 -22.88
N GLU A 732 16.12 8.88 -22.92
CA GLU A 732 14.85 9.50 -22.51
C GLU A 732 13.70 9.08 -23.43
N ARG A 733 13.96 9.00 -24.74
CA ARG A 733 12.97 8.52 -25.70
C ARG A 733 12.52 7.10 -25.38
N ASN A 734 13.45 6.22 -24.99
CA ASN A 734 13.13 4.84 -24.58
C ASN A 734 12.29 4.78 -23.29
N LEU A 735 12.59 5.64 -22.30
CA LEU A 735 11.76 5.77 -21.09
C LEU A 735 10.37 6.33 -21.41
N SER A 736 10.27 7.32 -22.28
CA SER A 736 8.99 7.89 -22.73
C SER A 736 8.15 6.85 -23.49
N ALA A 737 8.77 6.02 -24.32
CA ALA A 737 8.10 4.89 -24.95
C ALA A 737 7.59 3.87 -23.93
N ALA A 738 8.39 3.54 -22.90
CA ALA A 738 7.95 2.66 -21.81
C ALA A 738 6.74 3.23 -21.05
N PHE A 739 6.71 4.55 -20.80
CA PHE A 739 5.54 5.24 -20.25
C PHE A 739 4.29 5.05 -21.12
N GLY A 740 4.44 5.13 -22.45
CA GLY A 740 3.36 4.83 -23.41
C GLY A 740 2.84 3.39 -23.32
N THR A 741 3.67 2.44 -22.89
CA THR A 741 3.27 1.05 -22.57
C THR A 741 2.76 0.87 -21.14
N GLY A 742 2.34 1.94 -20.47
CA GLY A 742 1.76 1.91 -19.12
C GLY A 742 2.77 1.68 -17.99
N ALA A 743 4.07 1.72 -18.27
CA ALA A 743 5.12 1.59 -17.26
C ALA A 743 5.51 2.97 -16.72
N PHE A 744 5.00 3.31 -15.54
CA PHE A 744 5.33 4.54 -14.82
C PHE A 744 6.63 4.40 -14.01
N PRO A 745 7.29 5.50 -13.58
CA PRO A 745 8.53 5.44 -12.81
C PRO A 745 8.53 4.47 -11.60
N PRO A 746 7.46 4.39 -10.76
CA PRO A 746 7.40 3.42 -9.65
C PRO A 746 7.31 1.96 -10.09
N THR A 747 6.80 1.71 -11.29
CA THR A 747 6.46 0.37 -11.79
C THR A 747 7.38 -0.12 -12.89
N LEU A 748 8.28 0.73 -13.37
CA LEU A 748 9.16 0.47 -14.50
C LEU A 748 10.11 -0.69 -14.19
N ASP A 749 10.09 -1.72 -15.04
CA ASP A 749 11.10 -2.79 -15.05
C ASP A 749 12.37 -2.31 -15.76
N ALA A 750 13.10 -1.46 -15.05
CA ALA A 750 14.32 -0.79 -15.52
C ALA A 750 15.27 -1.72 -16.29
N GLN A 751 15.65 -2.84 -15.68
CA GLN A 751 16.60 -3.80 -16.28
C GLN A 751 16.08 -4.38 -17.61
N SER A 752 14.79 -4.66 -17.69
CA SER A 752 14.16 -5.22 -18.89
C SER A 752 14.09 -4.20 -20.03
N VAL A 753 13.73 -2.96 -19.71
CA VAL A 753 13.71 -1.85 -20.67
C VAL A 753 15.13 -1.53 -21.17
N LEU A 754 16.11 -1.55 -20.28
CA LEU A 754 17.52 -1.30 -20.62
C LEU A 754 18.12 -2.41 -21.49
N ARG A 755 17.77 -3.67 -21.20
CA ARG A 755 18.12 -4.80 -22.05
C ARG A 755 17.59 -4.61 -23.47
N THR A 756 16.32 -4.21 -23.59
CA THR A 756 15.70 -3.86 -24.87
C THR A 756 16.41 -2.70 -25.56
N ALA A 757 16.74 -1.63 -24.83
CA ALA A 757 17.46 -0.48 -25.38
C ALA A 757 18.81 -0.90 -25.96
N LYS A 758 19.58 -1.72 -25.23
CA LYS A 758 20.89 -2.24 -25.66
C LYS A 758 20.81 -3.10 -26.92
N PHE A 759 19.79 -3.95 -27.02
CA PHE A 759 19.54 -4.70 -28.27
C PHE A 759 19.33 -3.74 -29.45
N LEU A 760 18.49 -2.72 -29.26
CA LEU A 760 18.15 -1.75 -30.31
C LEU A 760 19.28 -0.79 -30.69
N GLU A 761 20.32 -0.65 -29.85
CA GLU A 761 21.51 0.14 -30.21
C GLU A 761 22.20 -0.38 -31.47
N THR A 762 22.16 -1.70 -31.68
CA THR A 762 22.90 -2.41 -32.75
C THR A 762 22.00 -3.21 -33.69
N ALA A 763 20.71 -3.39 -33.37
CA ALA A 763 19.75 -4.03 -34.26
C ALA A 763 19.71 -3.30 -35.62
N GLN A 764 19.64 -4.06 -36.72
CA GLN A 764 19.59 -3.56 -38.08
C GLN A 764 18.34 -4.07 -38.81
N PRO A 765 17.81 -3.32 -39.79
CA PRO A 765 16.76 -3.84 -40.66
C PRO A 765 17.30 -4.98 -41.52
N PRO A 766 16.46 -5.94 -41.93
CA PRO A 766 16.87 -6.94 -42.92
C PRO A 766 17.05 -6.29 -44.31
N PRO A 767 17.97 -6.83 -45.13
CA PRO A 767 18.20 -6.32 -46.48
C PRO A 767 16.95 -6.52 -47.35
N TYR A 768 16.82 -5.70 -48.39
CA TYR A 768 15.77 -5.85 -49.38
C TYR A 768 15.87 -7.24 -50.06
N PRO A 769 14.81 -8.07 -49.97
CA PRO A 769 14.91 -9.48 -50.34
C PRO A 769 14.58 -9.77 -51.81
N TYR A 770 14.19 -8.76 -52.58
CA TYR A 770 13.79 -8.92 -53.98
C TYR A 770 14.93 -8.49 -54.93
N PRO A 771 14.90 -8.87 -56.21
CA PRO A 771 15.93 -8.49 -57.16
C PRO A 771 16.12 -6.98 -57.26
N ILE A 772 17.38 -6.55 -57.36
CA ILE A 772 17.80 -5.17 -57.59
C ILE A 772 18.59 -5.13 -58.89
N ASP A 773 18.19 -4.27 -59.83
CA ASP A 773 18.99 -3.94 -61.01
C ASP A 773 20.19 -3.10 -60.59
N GLN A 774 21.36 -3.75 -60.51
CA GLN A 774 22.60 -3.12 -60.06
C GLN A 774 23.08 -2.00 -61.00
N ALA A 775 22.84 -2.13 -62.31
CA ALA A 775 23.26 -1.12 -63.28
C ALA A 775 22.41 0.15 -63.13
N LEU A 776 21.11 -0.01 -62.94
CA LEU A 776 20.20 1.09 -62.69
C LEU A 776 20.40 1.73 -61.31
N ALA A 777 20.63 0.93 -60.26
CA ALA A 777 20.97 1.43 -58.93
C ALA A 777 22.28 2.25 -58.94
N ALA A 778 23.29 1.83 -59.72
CA ALA A 778 24.52 2.59 -59.89
C ALA A 778 24.29 3.97 -60.54
N GLN A 779 23.31 4.10 -61.44
CA GLN A 779 22.89 5.39 -62.01
C GLN A 779 22.14 6.26 -60.98
N GLY A 780 21.40 5.65 -60.06
CA GLY A 780 20.67 6.36 -59.00
C GLY A 780 21.56 6.88 -57.86
N ALA A 781 22.70 6.23 -57.61
CA ALA A 781 23.63 6.61 -56.55
C ALA A 781 24.09 8.09 -56.61
N PRO A 782 24.55 8.66 -57.74
CA PRO A 782 24.89 10.08 -57.82
C PRO A 782 23.68 11.00 -57.64
N VAL A 783 22.49 10.60 -58.12
CA VAL A 783 21.24 11.35 -57.93
C VAL A 783 20.92 11.45 -56.43
N TYR A 784 21.00 10.33 -55.69
CA TYR A 784 20.85 10.34 -54.25
C TYR A 784 21.87 11.25 -53.55
N GLY A 785 23.14 11.18 -53.98
CA GLY A 785 24.22 12.01 -53.46
C GLY A 785 23.92 13.51 -53.59
N GLN A 786 23.32 13.93 -54.69
CA GLN A 786 22.98 15.32 -54.96
C GLN A 786 21.72 15.81 -54.22
N TYR A 787 20.66 15.01 -54.20
CA TYR A 787 19.33 15.48 -53.75
C TYR A 787 18.93 14.99 -52.35
N CYS A 788 19.49 13.88 -51.87
CA CYS A 788 18.97 13.20 -50.68
C CYS A 788 20.00 13.13 -49.54
N ALA A 789 21.27 12.89 -49.86
CA ALA A 789 22.30 12.58 -48.87
C ALA A 789 22.52 13.69 -47.82
N GLY A 790 22.35 14.96 -48.18
CA GLY A 790 22.51 16.09 -47.24
C GLY A 790 21.48 16.06 -46.09
N CYS A 791 20.25 15.62 -46.37
CA CYS A 791 19.18 15.50 -45.37
C CYS A 791 19.14 14.12 -44.73
N HIS A 792 19.33 13.05 -45.51
CA HIS A 792 19.09 11.68 -45.06
C HIS A 792 20.35 10.88 -44.71
N GLY A 793 21.52 11.37 -45.11
CA GLY A 793 22.80 10.76 -44.77
C GLY A 793 23.16 9.57 -45.65
N THR A 794 24.05 8.73 -45.15
CA THR A 794 24.47 7.49 -45.81
C THR A 794 23.44 6.37 -45.63
N ARG A 795 23.55 5.34 -46.47
CA ARG A 795 22.74 4.13 -46.38
C ARG A 795 22.91 3.39 -45.05
N GLU A 796 24.16 3.20 -44.63
CA GLU A 796 24.52 2.45 -43.43
C GLU A 796 25.14 3.37 -42.39
N PRO A 797 25.05 3.02 -41.09
CA PRO A 797 25.79 3.73 -40.05
C PRO A 797 27.30 3.80 -40.31
N PRO A 798 27.98 4.89 -39.93
CA PRO A 798 27.43 6.09 -39.31
C PRO A 798 26.69 6.96 -40.34
N PHE A 799 25.43 7.31 -40.04
CA PHE A 799 24.56 8.08 -40.97
C PHE A 799 25.02 9.51 -41.20
N ARG A 800 25.81 10.03 -40.27
CA ARG A 800 26.33 11.39 -40.29
C ARG A 800 27.68 11.49 -39.59
N HIS A 801 28.37 12.60 -39.77
CA HIS A 801 29.62 12.86 -39.05
C HIS A 801 29.37 13.11 -37.55
N SER A 802 30.39 12.86 -36.72
CA SER A 802 30.35 13.12 -35.28
C SER A 802 31.61 13.91 -34.86
N PRO A 803 31.52 15.24 -34.65
CA PRO A 803 30.32 16.08 -34.75
C PRO A 803 29.82 16.27 -36.20
N PRO A 804 28.53 16.63 -36.41
CA PRO A 804 27.99 16.87 -37.74
C PRO A 804 28.67 18.03 -38.45
N ARG A 805 28.77 17.97 -39.79
CA ARG A 805 29.23 19.11 -40.60
C ARG A 805 28.15 20.19 -40.68
N ALA A 806 28.54 21.42 -41.03
CA ALA A 806 27.62 22.56 -41.07
C ALA A 806 26.48 22.41 -42.10
N ASP A 807 26.74 21.69 -43.19
CA ASP A 807 25.81 21.38 -44.29
C ASP A 807 25.04 20.07 -44.11
N GLU A 808 25.30 19.34 -43.02
CA GLU A 808 24.69 18.03 -42.75
C GLU A 808 23.43 18.17 -41.89
N LEU A 809 22.27 17.92 -42.51
CA LEU A 809 20.95 18.08 -41.88
C LEU A 809 20.39 16.76 -41.33
N VAL A 810 21.20 15.70 -41.30
CA VAL A 810 20.79 14.37 -40.84
C VAL A 810 20.48 14.40 -39.35
N GLY A 811 19.26 14.00 -38.99
CA GLY A 811 18.78 14.05 -37.62
C GLY A 811 18.61 15.47 -37.07
N THR A 812 18.38 16.47 -37.92
CA THR A 812 18.00 17.83 -37.52
C THR A 812 16.60 18.16 -38.04
N VAL A 813 15.90 19.06 -37.35
CA VAL A 813 14.57 19.52 -37.73
C VAL A 813 14.65 20.48 -38.92
N VAL A 814 13.90 20.15 -39.98
CA VAL A 814 13.58 21.06 -41.07
C VAL A 814 12.32 21.85 -40.70
N PRO A 815 12.34 23.19 -40.77
CA PRO A 815 11.17 24.02 -40.46
C PRO A 815 9.93 23.62 -41.26
N ILE A 816 8.75 23.72 -40.66
CA ILE A 816 7.49 23.28 -41.25
C ILE A 816 7.18 24.01 -42.56
N GLU A 817 7.55 25.29 -42.66
CA GLU A 817 7.42 26.12 -43.86
C GLU A 817 8.32 25.68 -45.02
N HIS A 818 9.41 24.95 -44.74
CA HIS A 818 10.32 24.44 -45.76
C HIS A 818 9.95 23.02 -46.19
N ILE A 819 9.58 22.15 -45.24
CA ILE A 819 9.21 20.76 -45.55
C ILE A 819 7.76 20.65 -46.06
N GLY A 820 6.86 21.55 -45.66
CA GLY A 820 5.49 21.68 -46.18
C GLY A 820 4.56 20.51 -45.90
N THR A 821 4.92 19.57 -45.01
CA THR A 821 4.09 18.40 -44.68
C THR A 821 3.03 18.74 -43.63
N ASP A 822 2.07 17.83 -43.41
CA ASP A 822 0.96 18.01 -42.46
C ASP A 822 1.45 18.52 -41.08
N PRO A 823 0.91 19.62 -40.52
CA PRO A 823 1.39 20.20 -39.27
C PRO A 823 0.68 19.68 -38.00
N HIS A 824 -0.32 18.80 -38.09
CA HIS A 824 -1.16 18.42 -36.95
C HIS A 824 -0.36 17.76 -35.83
N ARG A 825 0.54 16.83 -36.16
CA ARG A 825 1.43 16.19 -35.17
C ARG A 825 2.33 17.21 -34.46
N LEU A 826 2.80 18.23 -35.19
CA LEU A 826 3.58 19.33 -34.62
C LEU A 826 2.70 20.16 -33.67
N ASN A 827 1.50 20.53 -34.11
CA ASN A 827 0.55 21.34 -33.34
C ASN A 827 0.08 20.66 -32.05
N SER A 828 -0.18 19.35 -32.11
CA SER A 828 -0.58 18.55 -30.94
C SER A 828 0.50 18.55 -29.84
N TYR A 829 1.77 18.66 -30.19
CA TYR A 829 2.84 18.83 -29.20
C TYR A 829 2.98 20.30 -28.79
N THR A 830 2.52 20.64 -27.58
CA THR A 830 2.56 22.02 -27.07
C THR A 830 3.75 22.28 -26.17
N TRP A 831 4.06 23.56 -25.96
CA TRP A 831 5.06 23.97 -24.98
C TRP A 831 4.69 23.50 -23.56
N THR A 832 3.41 23.63 -23.18
CA THR A 832 2.89 23.14 -21.89
C THR A 832 3.10 21.63 -21.72
N LEU A 833 2.87 20.84 -22.78
CA LEU A 833 3.14 19.40 -22.73
C LEU A 833 4.64 19.12 -22.54
N ALA A 834 5.52 19.81 -23.26
CA ALA A 834 6.96 19.65 -23.11
C ALA A 834 7.43 19.98 -21.68
N VAL A 835 6.92 21.05 -21.07
CA VAL A 835 7.23 21.41 -19.68
C VAL A 835 6.73 20.36 -18.69
N ASN A 836 5.50 19.89 -18.84
CA ASN A 836 4.93 18.85 -17.97
C ASN A 836 5.65 17.50 -18.15
N GLN A 837 6.19 17.19 -19.33
CA GLN A 837 7.04 16.01 -19.49
C GLN A 837 8.32 16.10 -18.66
N GLY A 838 8.89 17.30 -18.49
CA GLY A 838 10.04 17.52 -17.61
C GLY A 838 9.78 17.19 -16.13
N THR A 839 8.52 17.12 -15.70
CA THR A 839 8.16 16.69 -14.33
C THR A 839 8.06 15.17 -14.19
N LEU A 840 7.99 14.42 -15.29
CA LEU A 840 8.00 12.97 -15.24
C LEU A 840 9.38 12.48 -14.77
N TYR A 841 9.38 11.38 -14.00
CA TYR A 841 10.58 10.77 -13.39
C TYR A 841 11.29 11.60 -12.31
N ALA A 842 10.98 12.90 -12.15
CA ALA A 842 11.48 13.68 -11.02
C ALA A 842 11.04 13.07 -9.67
N GLY A 843 11.96 12.94 -8.71
CA GLY A 843 11.71 12.30 -7.41
C GLY A 843 11.80 10.76 -7.42
N TYR A 844 12.12 10.15 -8.57
CA TYR A 844 12.37 8.71 -8.71
C TYR A 844 13.82 8.40 -9.10
N GLU A 845 14.73 9.31 -8.75
CA GLU A 845 16.16 9.16 -9.05
C GLU A 845 16.72 7.93 -8.34
N LYS A 846 17.48 7.11 -9.06
CA LYS A 846 18.10 5.89 -8.54
C LYS A 846 19.38 5.55 -9.27
N ASP A 847 20.24 4.78 -8.61
CA ASP A 847 21.34 4.15 -9.30
C ASP A 847 20.79 3.05 -10.23
N TRP A 848 20.93 3.29 -11.53
CA TRP A 848 20.51 2.33 -12.55
C TRP A 848 21.55 1.20 -12.71
N GLY A 849 22.77 1.35 -12.16
CA GLY A 849 23.85 0.36 -12.25
C GLY A 849 24.68 0.44 -13.53
N PHE A 850 24.76 1.60 -14.17
CA PHE A 850 25.48 1.81 -15.43
C PHE A 850 26.64 2.79 -15.30
N LYS A 851 27.69 2.56 -16.09
CA LYS A 851 28.89 3.41 -16.14
C LYS A 851 28.59 4.82 -16.66
N GLU A 852 27.67 4.93 -17.62
CA GLU A 852 27.03 6.19 -18.00
C GLU A 852 25.68 6.27 -17.30
N PRO A 853 25.39 7.33 -16.51
CA PRO A 853 24.13 7.44 -15.80
C PRO A 853 22.96 7.49 -16.79
N TYR A 854 22.02 6.54 -16.65
CA TYR A 854 20.75 6.62 -17.38
C TYR A 854 19.94 7.83 -16.89
N PRO A 855 19.09 8.46 -17.73
CA PRO A 855 18.37 9.66 -17.34
C PRO A 855 17.56 9.48 -16.05
N GLN A 856 17.82 10.37 -15.10
CA GLN A 856 17.13 10.39 -13.80
C GLN A 856 15.77 11.08 -13.87
N ARG A 857 15.63 12.01 -14.83
CA ARG A 857 14.40 12.70 -15.19
C ARG A 857 14.49 13.13 -16.65
N PHE A 858 13.38 13.62 -17.20
CA PHE A 858 13.36 14.18 -18.54
C PHE A 858 13.89 15.63 -18.56
N THR A 859 14.94 15.89 -19.33
CA THR A 859 15.55 17.21 -19.53
C THR A 859 15.76 17.59 -20.99
N HIS A 860 15.57 16.66 -21.94
CA HIS A 860 15.80 16.93 -23.37
C HIS A 860 14.54 17.18 -24.19
N PHE A 861 13.35 16.98 -23.62
CA PHE A 861 12.08 17.28 -24.29
C PHE A 861 11.88 18.79 -24.51
N ARG A 862 11.57 19.18 -25.75
CA ARG A 862 11.35 20.58 -26.14
C ARG A 862 10.37 20.71 -27.30
N LYS A 863 9.63 21.81 -27.33
CA LYS A 863 8.83 22.18 -28.50
C LYS A 863 9.75 22.61 -29.65
N THR A 864 9.53 22.04 -30.82
CA THR A 864 10.17 22.39 -32.10
C THR A 864 9.14 22.99 -33.06
N PHE A 865 9.59 23.33 -34.28
CA PHE A 865 8.78 24.00 -35.30
C PHE A 865 8.87 23.33 -36.68
N GLY A 866 9.05 22.00 -36.71
CA GLY A 866 9.18 21.24 -37.94
C GLY A 866 9.40 19.75 -37.69
N TYR A 867 9.89 19.03 -38.70
CA TYR A 867 10.11 17.58 -38.64
C TYR A 867 11.59 17.21 -38.86
N ALA A 868 12.05 16.18 -38.15
CA ALA A 868 13.44 15.73 -38.18
C ALA A 868 13.74 14.86 -39.40
N ASN A 869 14.85 15.15 -40.09
CA ASN A 869 15.32 14.30 -41.18
C ASN A 869 15.81 12.96 -40.62
N SER A 870 15.11 11.88 -40.95
CA SER A 870 15.49 10.55 -40.51
C SER A 870 16.42 9.87 -41.53
N PRO A 871 17.46 9.15 -41.08
CA PRO A 871 18.14 8.16 -41.89
C PRO A 871 17.16 7.19 -42.57
N LEU A 872 17.52 6.70 -43.76
CA LEU A 872 16.68 5.88 -44.65
C LEU A 872 17.01 4.38 -44.58
N ASP A 873 17.74 3.93 -43.56
CA ASP A 873 17.99 2.51 -43.32
C ASP A 873 16.70 1.70 -43.21
N GLY A 874 16.58 0.65 -44.03
CA GLY A 874 15.39 -0.19 -44.12
C GLY A 874 14.16 0.55 -44.67
N ILE A 875 14.33 1.58 -45.51
CA ILE A 875 13.24 2.39 -46.07
C ILE A 875 12.16 1.55 -46.78
N TRP A 876 12.55 0.40 -47.33
CA TRP A 876 11.62 -0.51 -47.99
C TRP A 876 10.54 -1.07 -47.05
N LEU A 877 10.79 -1.12 -45.74
CA LEU A 877 9.86 -1.60 -44.70
C LEU A 877 9.01 -0.50 -44.05
N ARG A 878 9.22 0.76 -44.46
CA ARG A 878 8.65 1.93 -43.77
C ARG A 878 7.47 2.56 -44.51
N ALA A 879 6.90 1.84 -45.47
CA ALA A 879 5.68 2.24 -46.14
C ALA A 879 4.46 2.09 -45.21
N PRO A 880 3.44 2.96 -45.33
CA PRO A 880 3.41 4.19 -46.14
C PRO A 880 4.36 5.29 -45.65
N TYR A 881 4.67 6.25 -46.51
CA TYR A 881 5.71 7.25 -46.32
C TYR A 881 5.18 8.62 -45.84
N LEU A 882 6.12 9.47 -45.41
CA LEU A 882 5.92 10.65 -44.56
C LEU A 882 5.62 10.30 -43.09
N HIS A 883 5.66 11.29 -42.20
CA HIS A 883 5.48 11.09 -40.76
C HIS A 883 4.09 10.54 -40.39
N ASN A 884 3.09 10.76 -41.23
CA ASN A 884 1.71 10.33 -41.07
C ASN A 884 1.30 9.20 -42.05
N GLY A 885 2.25 8.69 -42.84
CA GLY A 885 2.01 7.61 -43.80
C GLY A 885 1.00 7.96 -44.90
N SER A 886 0.94 9.21 -45.33
CA SER A 886 -0.06 9.68 -46.30
C SER A 886 0.31 9.41 -47.77
N VAL A 887 1.48 8.82 -48.03
CA VAL A 887 1.93 8.43 -49.38
C VAL A 887 2.16 6.90 -49.44
N PRO A 888 1.45 6.13 -50.27
CA PRO A 888 1.40 4.67 -50.14
C PRO A 888 2.73 3.95 -50.45
N ASN A 889 3.56 4.50 -51.35
CA ASN A 889 4.76 3.84 -51.86
C ASN A 889 5.88 4.86 -52.19
N LEU A 890 7.15 4.42 -52.30
CA LEU A 890 8.26 5.36 -52.55
C LEU A 890 8.19 5.99 -53.94
N ARG A 891 7.67 5.26 -54.93
CA ARG A 891 7.53 5.81 -56.28
C ARG A 891 6.69 7.09 -56.26
N GLU A 892 5.54 7.07 -55.60
CA GLU A 892 4.68 8.25 -55.47
C GLU A 892 5.28 9.35 -54.59
N LEU A 893 6.14 9.01 -53.61
CA LEU A 893 6.84 10.03 -52.83
C LEU A 893 7.77 10.88 -53.70
N LEU A 894 8.31 10.29 -54.77
CA LEU A 894 9.12 10.98 -55.77
C LEU A 894 8.25 11.74 -56.81
N GLU A 895 6.93 11.71 -56.69
CA GLU A 895 6.04 12.50 -57.54
C GLU A 895 5.56 13.79 -56.87
N PRO A 896 5.22 14.82 -57.67
CA PRO A 896 4.51 16.00 -57.19
C PRO A 896 3.22 15.63 -56.46
N VAL A 897 2.81 16.45 -55.48
CA VAL A 897 1.67 16.17 -54.60
C VAL A 897 0.39 15.92 -55.39
N GLN A 898 0.20 16.61 -56.52
CA GLN A 898 -1.01 16.47 -57.34
C GLN A 898 -1.11 15.11 -58.04
N ALA A 899 0.01 14.39 -58.18
CA ALA A 899 0.09 13.06 -58.80
C ALA A 899 0.03 11.91 -57.76
N ARG A 900 0.07 12.22 -56.47
CA ARG A 900 -0.02 11.22 -55.39
C ARG A 900 -1.46 10.72 -55.20
N THR A 901 -1.59 9.47 -54.82
CA THR A 901 -2.87 8.82 -54.52
C THR A 901 -3.55 9.52 -53.33
N ARG A 902 -4.81 9.93 -53.51
CA ARG A 902 -5.59 10.66 -52.48
C ARG A 902 -6.34 9.75 -51.52
N VAL A 903 -6.72 8.56 -51.99
CA VAL A 903 -7.47 7.57 -51.22
C VAL A 903 -6.89 6.20 -51.49
N PHE A 904 -6.53 5.48 -50.45
CA PHE A 904 -5.96 4.13 -50.55
C PHE A 904 -6.29 3.28 -49.32
N TYR A 905 -5.88 2.02 -49.32
CA TYR A 905 -6.13 1.08 -48.24
C TYR A 905 -4.84 0.72 -47.49
N ARG A 906 -4.92 0.76 -46.16
CA ARG A 906 -3.82 0.47 -45.22
C ARG A 906 -4.13 -0.75 -44.36
N GLY A 907 -3.10 -1.25 -43.68
CA GLY A 907 -3.20 -2.39 -42.79
C GLY A 907 -2.80 -3.72 -43.43
N GLY A 908 -2.49 -3.74 -44.73
CA GLY A 908 -2.02 -4.92 -45.47
C GLY A 908 -0.55 -5.26 -45.19
N ASP A 909 -0.18 -6.51 -45.46
CA ASP A 909 1.21 -7.00 -45.34
C ASP A 909 1.78 -7.57 -46.65
N VAL A 910 1.01 -7.58 -47.74
CA VAL A 910 1.49 -7.99 -49.08
C VAL A 910 2.35 -6.86 -49.68
N TYR A 911 3.57 -7.21 -50.03
CA TYR A 911 4.56 -6.26 -50.52
C TYR A 911 4.49 -6.05 -52.03
N ASP A 912 4.71 -4.81 -52.46
CA ASP A 912 4.88 -4.43 -53.86
C ASP A 912 6.35 -4.02 -54.11
N PRO A 913 7.16 -4.89 -54.74
CA PRO A 913 8.57 -4.61 -55.01
C PRO A 913 8.77 -3.61 -56.16
N ILE A 914 7.75 -3.37 -56.97
CA ILE A 914 7.81 -2.49 -58.15
C ILE A 914 7.67 -1.03 -57.69
N ASN A 915 6.68 -0.73 -56.86
CA ASN A 915 6.46 0.61 -56.32
C ASN A 915 7.22 0.87 -55.00
N VAL A 916 7.75 -0.18 -54.37
CA VAL A 916 8.43 -0.17 -53.07
C VAL A 916 7.49 0.34 -51.99
N GLY A 917 6.63 -0.56 -51.52
CA GLY A 917 5.64 -0.33 -50.47
C GLY A 917 4.75 -1.55 -50.27
N PHE A 918 3.60 -1.36 -49.61
CA PHE A 918 2.57 -2.39 -49.51
C PHE A 918 1.49 -2.17 -50.55
N VAL A 919 0.85 -3.25 -51.00
CA VAL A 919 -0.31 -3.18 -51.91
C VAL A 919 -1.40 -2.35 -51.23
N TYR A 920 -1.85 -1.29 -51.91
CA TYR A 920 -2.71 -0.25 -51.32
C TYR A 920 -4.06 -0.08 -52.04
N GLU A 921 -4.25 -0.70 -53.20
CA GLU A 921 -5.45 -0.51 -54.03
C GLU A 921 -6.62 -1.40 -53.59
N LEU A 922 -6.32 -2.50 -52.87
CA LEU A 922 -7.31 -3.51 -52.53
C LEU A 922 -8.03 -3.18 -51.21
N PRO A 923 -9.36 -3.13 -51.17
CA PRO A 923 -10.13 -2.87 -49.94
C PRO A 923 -10.08 -4.03 -48.93
N THR A 924 -9.59 -5.20 -49.35
CA THR A 924 -9.58 -6.42 -48.56
C THR A 924 -8.31 -7.21 -48.82
N GLN A 925 -7.80 -7.91 -47.81
CA GLN A 925 -6.75 -8.91 -47.95
C GLN A 925 -7.22 -10.23 -47.36
N GLY A 926 -7.55 -11.19 -48.22
CA GLY A 926 -8.26 -12.40 -47.80
C GLY A 926 -9.66 -12.06 -47.29
N ASP A 927 -10.01 -12.50 -46.08
CA ASP A 927 -11.29 -12.22 -45.44
C ASP A 927 -11.28 -10.96 -44.55
N ARG A 928 -10.15 -10.24 -44.49
CA ARG A 928 -9.96 -9.05 -43.67
C ARG A 928 -10.18 -7.78 -44.49
N ALA A 929 -11.06 -6.90 -44.00
CA ALA A 929 -11.20 -5.54 -44.53
C ALA A 929 -9.98 -4.70 -44.17
N LEU A 930 -9.50 -3.90 -45.13
CA LEU A 930 -8.41 -2.95 -44.93
C LEU A 930 -8.96 -1.55 -44.65
N PHE A 931 -8.14 -0.72 -44.02
CA PHE A 931 -8.54 0.62 -43.59
C PHE A 931 -8.49 1.59 -44.76
N ARG A 932 -9.62 2.20 -45.13
CA ARG A 932 -9.67 3.25 -46.16
C ARG A 932 -9.07 4.53 -45.60
N PHE A 933 -7.87 4.86 -46.05
CA PHE A 933 -7.17 6.11 -45.76
C PHE A 933 -7.57 7.20 -46.74
N ASP A 934 -7.85 8.40 -46.22
CA ASP A 934 -8.29 9.56 -46.99
C ASP A 934 -7.47 10.79 -46.56
N ILE A 935 -6.74 11.39 -47.50
CA ILE A 935 -5.83 12.51 -47.22
C ILE A 935 -6.55 13.80 -46.83
N HIS A 936 -7.86 13.90 -47.08
CA HIS A 936 -8.65 15.08 -46.75
C HIS A 936 -9.06 15.14 -45.28
N GLN A 937 -8.83 14.07 -44.53
CA GLN A 937 -9.09 14.04 -43.09
C GLN A 937 -7.98 14.77 -42.30
N PRO A 938 -8.31 15.41 -41.17
CA PRO A 938 -7.31 16.09 -40.34
C PRO A 938 -6.16 15.16 -39.93
N GLY A 939 -4.91 15.62 -40.13
CA GLY A 939 -3.69 14.85 -39.84
C GLY A 939 -3.28 13.85 -40.91
N ASN A 940 -4.01 13.75 -42.04
CA ASN A 940 -3.74 12.80 -43.11
C ASN A 940 -3.19 13.46 -44.39
N ASP A 941 -2.87 14.76 -44.38
CA ASP A 941 -2.43 15.45 -45.58
C ASP A 941 -1.13 14.82 -46.15
N ASN A 942 -1.07 14.75 -47.48
CA ASN A 942 0.06 14.20 -48.24
C ASN A 942 0.92 15.28 -48.91
N ALA A 943 0.69 16.55 -48.58
CA ALA A 943 1.50 17.67 -49.00
C ALA A 943 2.95 17.60 -48.49
N GLY A 944 3.80 18.44 -49.07
CA GLY A 944 5.18 18.62 -48.65
C GLY A 944 6.13 17.54 -49.16
N HIS A 945 7.41 17.71 -48.81
CA HIS A 945 8.50 16.93 -49.39
C HIS A 945 8.41 16.94 -50.93
N GLU A 946 8.27 18.14 -51.50
CA GLU A 946 7.99 18.41 -52.91
C GLU A 946 8.78 19.62 -53.40
N GLY A 947 9.11 19.63 -54.69
CA GLY A 947 9.88 20.64 -55.38
C GLY A 947 11.25 20.13 -55.85
N PRO A 948 12.04 21.00 -56.49
CA PRO A 948 13.38 20.67 -57.00
C PRO A 948 14.33 20.16 -55.91
N ALA A 949 14.22 20.68 -54.69
CA ALA A 949 15.07 20.28 -53.57
C ALA A 949 14.82 18.84 -53.08
N PHE A 950 13.65 18.26 -53.38
CA PHE A 950 13.23 16.94 -52.88
C PHE A 950 13.20 15.87 -53.97
N GLY A 951 13.74 16.15 -55.16
CA GLY A 951 13.80 15.20 -56.27
C GLY A 951 12.48 14.98 -57.03
N THR A 952 11.38 15.62 -56.62
CA THR A 952 10.06 15.45 -57.29
C THR A 952 9.98 16.09 -58.68
N ALA A 953 10.88 17.04 -59.00
CA ALA A 953 10.99 17.66 -60.32
C ALA A 953 11.97 16.93 -61.27
N LEU A 954 12.57 15.82 -60.82
CA LEU A 954 13.52 15.05 -61.64
C LEU A 954 12.82 14.41 -62.85
N PRO A 955 13.55 14.19 -63.95
CA PRO A 955 13.07 13.37 -65.06
C PRO A 955 12.68 11.95 -64.59
N ALA A 956 11.70 11.33 -65.25
CA ALA A 956 11.19 10.00 -64.88
C ALA A 956 12.29 8.93 -64.83
N GLU A 957 13.27 8.99 -65.72
CA GLU A 957 14.41 8.07 -65.76
C GLU A 957 15.30 8.17 -64.51
N GLU A 958 15.57 9.40 -64.06
CA GLU A 958 16.35 9.64 -62.83
C GLU A 958 15.57 9.24 -61.59
N LYS A 959 14.25 9.48 -61.53
CA LYS A 959 13.39 8.99 -60.46
C LYS A 959 13.41 7.46 -60.39
N ARG A 960 13.36 6.78 -61.53
CA ARG A 960 13.42 5.31 -61.61
C ARG A 960 14.77 4.79 -61.13
N ALA A 961 15.87 5.42 -61.53
CA ALA A 961 17.21 5.08 -61.07
C ALA A 961 17.37 5.30 -59.56
N LEU A 962 16.88 6.43 -59.05
CA LEU A 962 16.87 6.76 -57.62
C LEU A 962 16.06 5.74 -56.81
N LEU A 963 14.85 5.37 -57.27
CA LEU A 963 14.01 4.36 -56.64
C LEU A 963 14.74 3.00 -56.56
N GLU A 964 15.43 2.60 -57.63
CA GLU A 964 16.21 1.36 -57.64
C GLU A 964 17.38 1.41 -56.67
N TYR A 965 18.07 2.55 -56.57
CA TYR A 965 19.13 2.75 -55.58
C TYR A 965 18.62 2.70 -54.13
N LEU A 966 17.43 3.25 -53.86
CA LEU A 966 16.79 3.21 -52.53
C LEU A 966 16.45 1.78 -52.09
N LYS A 967 16.24 0.83 -53.00
CA LYS A 967 16.09 -0.60 -52.66
C LYS A 967 17.34 -1.19 -52.02
N THR A 968 18.49 -0.54 -52.17
CA THR A 968 19.73 -1.03 -51.57
C THR A 968 19.83 -0.73 -50.07
N PHE A 969 18.98 0.16 -49.53
CA PHE A 969 18.93 0.63 -48.13
C PHE A 969 18.07 -0.27 -47.23
#